data_AF-A0ABD3Q3A6-F1
#
_entry.id   AF-A0ABD3Q3A6-F1
#
_cell.length_a   1.000
_cell.length_b   1.000
_cell.length_c   1.000
_cell.angle_alpha   90.00
_cell.angle_beta   90.00
_cell.angle_gamma   90.00
#
_symmetry.space_group_name_H-M   'P 1'
#
loop_
_entity.id
_entity.type
_entity.pdbx_description
1 polymer ?
#
loop_
_entity_poly.entity_id
_entity_poly.type
_entity_poly.pdbx_seq_one_letter_code
_entity_poly.pdbx_strand_id
1 'polypeptide(L)'
;MLCEDPGCHLLAIVIVNLTFGDEGLNRDLLTMGRRRRGGGGEEEEEVQLVDCLGYALLLSSLTAEQLAAIGPIPLTSPDGVPHSPRGLISLLFSLLEGKLNIRYRDIGGGGGLGGKTRTAAAATTTAQDDDDGGRATMSPLFFGGGDDYDRPFPETARWCLGALKNLSRPGKLAPSALVVGDSERRIIVAGSSSSGCDDEEEELSGTLERNGDTSAIAAIAMLDAGIMPVLLRVLMSGGGGGGGAPSSSSARYLPNSPFDQALYALMHVTSVPQVRRAMREDYGGWCVGVLTNIVVRGKESMGDMLLRSKDDEEADNLRRLSLQCLKARIALSYLVLSSETHPYGEDCGNATTLAVHEVHSLVELLSHCLQGRGKDGAGGYSAATFTLKGVLYGIKCILSERKNREVFASSTGYNARRLNALLLKAVARFALLDEKRDTMDAEAAEHAVVSIYHMSLYGLDEELIEFACPFGRAAFLPAAFGSGAKLDGKEMLAKVLISYLAKGGISARGRHSANQILLRADYLKFAGTVADLTYAGKQFPSKSDFDFDAKSLAAIMNVPGNEMRRKGAKPTQYIFDRAISRRKKSAGGSWAFSYGESRADTKIFSSALEAAEELALNIPSAQCPSELDIISLASDIAYYADGVDMFYGHTWKWNDGRGDLIERIYSAAETEAHVVNGAESSVHYSLPRKMSHIIQSCEGIFGRLKSHLDENEPFTIFGLRCSAPGCGRGSVL
;
A
#
# COMPACT_ATOMS: atom_id res chain seq x y z
N MET A 1 21.20 28.79 -20.43
CA MET A 1 21.79 27.52 -20.94
C MET A 1 20.74 26.48 -21.35
N LEU A 2 20.11 25.68 -20.48
CA LEU A 2 19.04 24.72 -20.88
C LEU A 2 17.86 25.39 -21.62
N CYS A 3 17.63 26.67 -21.34
CA CYS A 3 16.59 27.51 -21.95
C CYS A 3 17.02 28.14 -23.29
N GLU A 4 18.30 28.05 -23.68
CA GLU A 4 18.91 28.85 -24.76
C GLU A 4 19.66 28.00 -25.81
N ASP A 5 20.23 26.84 -25.43
CA ASP A 5 21.04 25.99 -26.31
C ASP A 5 20.68 24.49 -26.17
N PRO A 6 20.23 23.81 -27.23
CA PRO A 6 20.05 22.36 -27.27
C PRO A 6 21.32 21.57 -26.88
N GLY A 7 22.54 22.10 -27.07
CA GLY A 7 23.79 21.49 -26.59
C GLY A 7 23.82 21.22 -25.08
N CYS A 8 22.93 21.85 -24.31
CA CYS A 8 22.71 21.57 -22.89
C CYS A 8 22.05 20.21 -22.62
N HIS A 9 21.62 19.46 -23.64
CA HIS A 9 21.32 18.02 -23.54
C HIS A 9 22.52 17.26 -22.99
N LEU A 10 23.75 17.67 -23.34
CA LEU A 10 24.97 17.09 -22.79
C LEU A 10 25.06 17.33 -21.28
N LEU A 11 24.63 18.49 -20.77
CA LEU A 11 24.59 18.80 -19.35
C LEU A 11 23.52 17.96 -18.63
N ALA A 12 22.33 17.79 -19.22
CA ALA A 12 21.31 16.89 -18.68
C ALA A 12 21.79 15.43 -18.68
N ILE A 13 22.47 14.97 -19.74
CA ILE A 13 23.10 13.64 -19.82
C ILE A 13 24.21 13.48 -18.77
N VAL A 14 25.04 14.50 -18.57
CA VAL A 14 26.11 14.52 -17.56
C VAL A 14 25.51 14.49 -16.16
N ILE A 15 24.52 15.32 -15.85
CA ILE A 15 23.82 15.33 -14.56
C ILE A 15 23.10 14.00 -14.31
N VAL A 16 22.43 13.44 -15.32
CA VAL A 16 21.75 12.13 -15.20
C VAL A 16 22.74 10.99 -14.96
N ASN A 17 23.91 11.01 -15.59
CA ASN A 17 24.93 9.99 -15.37
C ASN A 17 25.69 10.19 -14.04
N LEU A 18 25.94 11.43 -13.63
CA LEU A 18 26.53 11.74 -12.32
C LEU A 18 25.59 11.36 -11.17
N THR A 19 24.28 11.48 -11.37
CA THR A 19 23.27 11.12 -10.36
C THR A 19 23.08 9.61 -10.16
N PHE A 20 23.61 8.75 -11.03
CA PHE A 20 23.56 7.29 -10.85
C PHE A 20 24.61 6.73 -9.88
N GLY A 21 25.69 7.48 -9.64
CA GLY A 21 26.87 6.97 -8.93
C GLY A 21 27.09 7.53 -7.54
N ASP A 22 26.51 8.69 -7.21
CA ASP A 22 26.82 9.43 -5.99
C ASP A 22 25.55 9.97 -5.30
N GLU A 23 25.17 9.33 -4.19
CA GLU A 23 24.01 9.76 -3.38
C GLU A 23 24.23 11.12 -2.70
N GLY A 24 25.48 11.49 -2.40
CA GLY A 24 25.84 12.78 -1.82
C GLY A 24 25.61 13.89 -2.83
N LEU A 25 26.14 13.73 -4.05
CA LEU A 25 25.90 14.67 -5.14
C LEU A 25 24.41 14.77 -5.49
N ASN A 26 23.65 13.67 -5.48
CA ASN A 26 22.20 13.72 -5.66
C ASN A 26 21.51 14.57 -4.61
N ARG A 27 21.85 14.31 -3.34
CA ARG A 27 21.30 15.08 -2.23
C ARG A 27 21.65 16.55 -2.41
N ASP A 28 22.89 16.87 -2.75
CA ASP A 28 23.32 18.25 -2.95
C ASP A 28 22.55 18.89 -4.12
N LEU A 29 22.45 18.26 -5.28
CA LEU A 29 21.67 18.77 -6.43
C LEU A 29 20.18 18.94 -6.14
N LEU A 30 19.63 18.18 -5.19
CA LEU A 30 18.22 18.27 -4.77
C LEU A 30 18.00 19.22 -3.59
N THR A 31 19.03 19.55 -2.82
CA THR A 31 18.93 20.32 -1.55
C THR A 31 19.74 21.61 -1.52
N MET A 32 20.63 21.85 -2.49
CA MET A 32 21.31 23.12 -2.70
C MET A 32 20.22 24.19 -2.91
N GLY A 33 20.01 25.01 -1.88
CA GLY A 33 18.94 26.01 -1.84
C GLY A 33 18.14 26.04 -0.53
N ARG A 34 18.12 24.95 0.27
CA ARG A 34 17.41 24.94 1.57
C ARG A 34 18.28 25.34 2.77
N ARG A 35 19.49 25.90 2.57
CA ARG A 35 20.32 26.34 3.69
C ARG A 35 19.60 27.49 4.41
N ARG A 36 19.29 27.26 5.69
CA ARG A 36 18.57 28.21 6.54
C ARG A 36 19.22 29.58 6.44
N ARG A 37 18.37 30.57 6.21
CA ARG A 37 18.60 32.01 6.27
C ARG A 37 19.05 32.39 7.69
N GLY A 38 20.26 32.00 8.07
CA GLY A 38 20.89 32.30 9.34
C GLY A 38 21.94 33.39 9.14
N GLY A 39 21.54 34.65 9.27
CA GLY A 39 22.43 35.78 9.53
C GLY A 39 23.28 36.29 8.37
N GLY A 40 22.72 37.20 7.55
CA GLY A 40 23.44 38.36 7.02
C GLY A 40 24.52 38.17 5.94
N GLY A 41 24.51 37.09 5.17
CA GLY A 41 25.43 36.88 4.03
C GLY A 41 24.67 36.68 2.71
N GLU A 42 25.29 37.12 1.62
CA GLU A 42 24.81 37.17 0.23
C GLU A 42 23.89 35.99 -0.18
N GLU A 43 22.78 36.32 -0.85
CA GLU A 43 21.85 35.36 -1.45
C GLU A 43 22.54 34.63 -2.61
N GLU A 44 23.32 33.59 -2.31
CA GLU A 44 23.90 32.72 -3.35
C GLU A 44 22.77 32.03 -4.14
N GLU A 45 22.81 32.19 -5.46
CA GLU A 45 21.79 31.74 -6.40
C GLU A 45 21.56 30.21 -6.35
N GLU A 46 20.28 29.86 -6.21
CA GLU A 46 19.78 28.51 -5.95
C GLU A 46 19.76 27.64 -7.21
N VAL A 47 20.51 26.54 -7.23
CA VAL A 47 20.38 25.54 -8.29
C VAL A 47 19.26 24.55 -7.95
N GLN A 48 18.07 24.82 -8.46
CA GLN A 48 16.90 23.96 -8.33
C GLN A 48 16.80 22.98 -9.52
N LEU A 49 17.56 21.88 -9.51
CA LEU A 49 17.64 20.96 -10.64
C LEU A 49 16.26 20.45 -11.11
N VAL A 50 15.37 20.13 -10.17
CA VAL A 50 14.03 19.64 -10.50
C VAL A 50 13.20 20.72 -11.20
N ASP A 51 13.25 21.96 -10.75
CA ASP A 51 12.59 23.08 -11.42
C ASP A 51 13.18 23.34 -12.82
N CYS A 52 14.49 23.25 -13.00
CA CYS A 52 15.12 23.33 -14.33
C CYS A 52 14.60 22.22 -15.28
N LEU A 53 14.51 20.99 -14.78
CA LEU A 53 13.96 19.86 -15.54
C LEU A 53 12.47 20.05 -15.83
N GLY A 54 11.71 20.59 -14.87
CA GLY A 54 10.29 20.89 -15.01
C GLY A 54 10.03 21.94 -16.08
N TYR A 55 10.79 23.03 -16.07
CA TYR A 55 10.73 24.08 -17.08
C TYR A 55 11.06 23.54 -18.49
N ALA A 56 12.18 22.84 -18.62
CA ALA A 56 12.61 22.25 -19.89
C ALA A 56 11.57 21.25 -20.43
N LEU A 57 11.01 20.40 -19.55
CA LEU A 57 9.97 19.45 -19.91
C LEU A 57 8.68 20.16 -20.36
N LEU A 58 8.27 21.21 -19.66
CA LEU A 58 7.08 22.00 -20.00
C LEU A 58 7.24 22.65 -21.37
N LEU A 59 8.37 23.31 -21.65
CA LEU A 59 8.66 23.86 -22.98
C LEU A 59 8.67 22.80 -24.07
N SER A 60 9.33 21.68 -23.81
CA SER A 60 9.45 20.57 -24.77
C SER A 60 8.11 19.88 -25.05
N SER A 61 7.11 20.14 -24.22
CA SER A 61 5.75 19.65 -24.41
C SER A 61 4.91 20.51 -25.35
N LEU A 62 5.34 21.72 -25.70
CA LEU A 62 4.60 22.64 -26.55
C LEU A 62 4.87 22.37 -28.03
N THR A 63 3.86 22.57 -28.88
CA THR A 63 4.04 22.55 -30.34
C THR A 63 4.76 23.81 -30.82
N ALA A 64 5.31 23.78 -32.04
CA ALA A 64 5.93 24.94 -32.66
C ALA A 64 4.95 26.14 -32.74
N GLU A 65 3.68 25.90 -33.06
CA GLU A 65 2.63 26.92 -33.08
C GLU A 65 2.35 27.50 -31.69
N GLN A 66 2.27 26.66 -30.67
CA GLN A 66 2.07 27.10 -29.29
C GLN A 66 3.23 27.96 -28.80
N LEU A 67 4.47 27.57 -29.12
CA LEU A 67 5.66 28.36 -28.80
C LEU A 67 5.68 29.70 -29.55
N ALA A 68 5.32 29.69 -30.83
CA ALA A 68 5.21 30.91 -31.62
C ALA A 68 4.16 31.87 -31.06
N ALA A 69 3.01 31.35 -30.64
CA ALA A 69 1.92 32.12 -30.04
C ALA A 69 2.27 32.66 -28.64
N ILE A 70 3.05 31.91 -27.85
CA ILE A 70 3.59 32.41 -26.58
C ILE A 70 4.59 33.54 -26.83
N GLY A 71 5.37 33.44 -27.91
CA GLY A 71 6.42 34.39 -28.24
C GLY A 71 7.64 34.25 -27.31
N PRO A 72 8.58 35.22 -27.32
CA PRO A 72 9.76 35.15 -26.48
C PRO A 72 9.39 35.16 -24.99
N ILE A 73 9.97 34.25 -24.23
CA ILE A 73 9.79 34.16 -22.78
C ILE A 73 10.85 35.07 -22.14
N PRO A 74 10.45 36.13 -21.40
CA PRO A 74 11.42 36.99 -20.74
C PRO A 74 12.16 36.18 -19.67
N LEU A 75 13.49 36.18 -19.75
CA LEU A 75 14.37 35.52 -18.78
C LEU A 75 14.64 36.38 -17.54
N THR A 76 14.34 37.67 -17.63
CA THR A 76 14.47 38.65 -16.54
C THR A 76 13.13 39.31 -16.27
N SER A 77 12.90 39.66 -15.00
CA SER A 77 11.79 40.49 -14.59
C SER A 77 11.85 41.88 -15.25
N PRO A 78 10.77 42.68 -15.20
CA PRO A 78 10.79 44.07 -15.65
C PRO A 78 11.88 44.93 -15.00
N ASP A 79 12.30 44.56 -13.79
CA ASP A 79 13.37 45.24 -13.04
C ASP A 79 14.78 44.77 -13.44
N GLY A 80 14.90 43.89 -14.44
CA GLY A 80 16.17 43.35 -14.91
C GLY A 80 16.73 42.19 -14.08
N VAL A 81 15.98 41.69 -13.08
CA VAL A 81 16.41 40.59 -12.22
C VAL A 81 16.16 39.25 -12.94
N PRO A 82 17.16 38.36 -13.10
CA PRO A 82 16.94 37.03 -13.67
C PRO A 82 15.84 36.27 -12.93
N HIS A 83 14.94 35.62 -13.68
CA HIS A 83 13.95 34.74 -13.09
C HIS A 83 14.62 33.47 -12.57
N SER A 84 14.25 33.05 -11.36
CA SER A 84 14.56 31.70 -10.88
C SER A 84 13.87 30.65 -11.75
N PRO A 85 14.36 29.40 -11.81
CA PRO A 85 13.70 28.32 -12.56
C PRO A 85 12.21 28.16 -12.19
N ARG A 86 11.88 28.23 -10.90
CA ARG A 86 10.48 28.21 -10.42
C ARG A 86 9.67 29.43 -10.86
N GLY A 87 10.30 30.60 -10.90
CA GLY A 87 9.74 31.82 -11.47
C GLY A 87 9.41 31.65 -12.96
N LEU A 88 10.31 31.04 -13.73
CA LEU A 88 10.12 30.73 -15.14
C LEU A 88 8.99 29.72 -15.37
N ILE A 89 8.86 28.69 -14.54
CA ILE A 89 7.71 27.75 -14.60
C ILE A 89 6.40 28.50 -14.37
N SER A 90 6.36 29.35 -13.33
CA SER A 90 5.15 30.10 -12.97
C SER A 90 4.75 31.10 -14.05
N LEU A 91 5.73 31.79 -14.62
CA LEU A 91 5.55 32.66 -15.78
C LEU A 91 5.02 31.88 -16.99
N LEU A 92 5.62 30.73 -17.29
CA LEU A 92 5.19 29.90 -18.42
C LEU A 92 3.76 29.40 -18.23
N PHE A 93 3.36 28.96 -17.04
CA PHE A 93 1.96 28.62 -16.76
C PHE A 93 1.02 29.81 -16.98
N SER A 94 1.43 31.00 -16.55
CA SER A 94 0.64 32.23 -16.74
C SER A 94 0.50 32.60 -18.22
N LEU A 95 1.55 32.41 -19.02
CA LEU A 95 1.53 32.62 -20.47
C LEU A 95 0.66 31.57 -21.17
N LEU A 96 0.73 30.30 -20.75
CA LEU A 96 -0.09 29.22 -21.30
C LEU A 96 -1.58 29.46 -21.02
N GLU A 97 -1.92 29.92 -19.82
CA GLU A 97 -3.30 30.27 -19.47
C GLU A 97 -3.75 31.54 -20.21
N GLY A 98 -2.95 32.61 -20.21
CA GLY A 98 -3.35 33.90 -20.77
C GLY A 98 -3.37 33.94 -22.30
N LYS A 99 -2.43 33.28 -22.98
CA LYS A 99 -2.29 33.34 -24.45
C LYS A 99 -2.91 32.16 -25.18
N LEU A 100 -2.86 30.97 -24.58
CA LEU A 100 -3.33 29.74 -25.21
C LEU A 100 -4.59 29.15 -24.55
N ASN A 101 -5.08 29.76 -23.47
CA ASN A 101 -6.18 29.22 -22.66
C ASN A 101 -5.91 27.79 -22.16
N ILE A 102 -4.64 27.43 -21.97
CA ILE A 102 -4.21 26.12 -21.47
C ILE A 102 -4.07 26.22 -19.94
N ARG A 103 -5.15 25.91 -19.22
CA ARG A 103 -5.10 25.83 -17.77
C ARG A 103 -4.49 24.52 -17.31
N TYR A 104 -3.44 24.59 -16.49
CA TYR A 104 -2.82 23.41 -15.87
C TYR A 104 -3.45 23.05 -14.51
N ARG A 105 -4.12 23.99 -13.84
CA ARG A 105 -4.81 23.77 -12.55
C ARG A 105 -6.24 23.24 -12.66
N ASP A 106 -6.92 23.45 -13.79
CA ASP A 106 -8.38 23.27 -13.91
C ASP A 106 -8.86 21.99 -14.63
N ILE A 107 -7.97 21.04 -14.95
CA ILE A 107 -8.37 19.81 -15.66
C ILE A 107 -9.05 18.79 -14.72
N GLY A 108 -9.19 19.11 -13.42
CA GLY A 108 -10.00 18.36 -12.45
C GLY A 108 -11.51 18.56 -12.56
N GLY A 109 -12.02 19.15 -13.64
CA GLY A 109 -13.45 19.33 -13.92
C GLY A 109 -14.19 18.04 -14.29
N GLY A 110 -14.06 16.99 -13.48
CA GLY A 110 -15.04 15.89 -13.42
C GLY A 110 -16.16 16.30 -12.49
N GLY A 111 -17.37 16.45 -13.04
CA GLY A 111 -18.49 17.13 -12.40
C GLY A 111 -18.87 16.64 -11.00
N GLY A 112 -19.23 17.61 -10.16
CA GLY A 112 -20.02 17.41 -8.95
C GLY A 112 -19.19 17.07 -7.73
N LEU A 113 -18.79 18.10 -6.97
CA LEU A 113 -19.05 18.25 -5.53
C LEU A 113 -18.35 19.54 -5.06
N GLY A 114 -19.15 20.48 -4.57
CA GLY A 114 -18.73 21.86 -4.29
C GLY A 114 -17.76 21.97 -3.11
N GLY A 115 -16.52 22.37 -3.39
CA GLY A 115 -15.60 22.97 -2.43
C GLY A 115 -15.42 24.45 -2.74
N LYS A 116 -15.95 25.32 -1.89
CA LYS A 116 -15.84 26.78 -2.00
C LYS A 116 -14.42 27.24 -1.66
N THR A 117 -13.63 27.66 -2.64
CA THR A 117 -12.58 28.66 -2.43
C THR A 117 -13.08 29.98 -3.01
N ARG A 118 -13.42 30.90 -2.09
CA ARG A 118 -13.78 32.28 -2.40
C ARG A 118 -12.53 33.04 -2.86
N THR A 119 -12.49 33.42 -4.13
CA THR A 119 -11.83 34.66 -4.56
C THR A 119 -12.91 35.57 -5.12
N ALA A 120 -13.20 36.63 -4.37
CA ALA A 120 -14.08 37.71 -4.79
C ALA A 120 -13.27 38.65 -5.70
N ALA A 121 -13.60 38.65 -6.99
CA ALA A 121 -13.34 39.79 -7.86
C ALA A 121 -14.63 40.04 -8.65
N ALA A 122 -15.20 41.22 -8.43
CA ALA A 122 -16.42 41.67 -9.06
C ALA A 122 -16.14 41.99 -10.55
N ALA A 123 -16.91 41.38 -11.43
CA ALA A 123 -17.13 41.87 -12.79
C ALA A 123 -18.60 41.66 -13.15
N THR A 124 -19.27 42.78 -13.36
CA THR A 124 -20.65 42.96 -13.78
C THR A 124 -20.86 42.28 -15.14
N THR A 125 -21.81 41.35 -15.21
CA THR A 125 -22.28 40.73 -16.44
C THR A 125 -23.58 41.41 -16.88
N THR A 126 -23.54 42.02 -18.06
CA THR A 126 -24.72 42.18 -18.92
C THR A 126 -24.68 41.06 -19.96
N ALA A 127 -25.78 40.31 -20.02
CA ALA A 127 -25.99 39.18 -20.91
C ALA A 127 -26.00 39.60 -22.39
N GLN A 128 -25.42 38.76 -23.25
CA GLN A 128 -25.97 38.52 -24.58
C GLN A 128 -25.48 37.19 -25.17
N ASP A 129 -26.43 36.53 -25.82
CA ASP A 129 -26.45 35.17 -26.35
C ASP A 129 -25.56 34.92 -27.57
N ASP A 130 -25.43 33.62 -27.87
CA ASP A 130 -25.10 32.99 -29.16
C ASP A 130 -23.69 33.23 -29.74
N ASP A 131 -22.75 32.37 -29.37
CA ASP A 131 -21.74 31.93 -30.34
C ASP A 131 -21.24 30.51 -30.02
N ASP A 132 -21.34 29.63 -31.01
CA ASP A 132 -20.88 28.24 -31.02
C ASP A 132 -19.35 28.23 -31.19
N GLY A 133 -18.67 28.91 -30.26
CA GLY A 133 -17.24 29.10 -30.26
C GLY A 133 -16.54 27.79 -29.98
N GLY A 134 -16.02 27.16 -31.04
CA GLY A 134 -15.24 25.93 -31.03
C GLY A 134 -14.26 25.90 -29.86
N ARG A 135 -14.67 25.23 -28.78
CA ARG A 135 -13.84 25.03 -27.61
C ARG A 135 -12.73 24.09 -28.05
N ALA A 136 -11.58 24.64 -28.42
CA ALA A 136 -10.41 23.88 -28.87
C ALA A 136 -10.16 22.74 -27.88
N THR A 137 -10.54 21.52 -28.28
CA THR A 137 -10.28 20.33 -27.48
C THR A 137 -8.77 20.20 -27.40
N MET A 138 -8.22 20.32 -26.19
CA MET A 138 -6.78 20.26 -25.94
C MET A 138 -6.17 19.08 -26.69
N SER A 139 -5.24 19.37 -27.60
CA SER A 139 -4.47 18.33 -28.26
C SER A 139 -3.60 17.62 -27.22
N PRO A 140 -3.65 16.28 -27.15
CA PRO A 140 -2.80 15.50 -26.25
C PRO A 140 -1.30 15.78 -26.52
N LEU A 141 -0.49 15.77 -25.45
CA LEU A 141 0.97 15.77 -25.51
C LEU A 141 1.50 14.48 -26.15
N PHE A 142 1.46 14.36 -27.47
CA PHE A 142 1.97 13.18 -28.15
C PHE A 142 3.51 13.22 -28.20
N PHE A 143 4.16 12.16 -27.72
CA PHE A 143 5.58 11.91 -27.98
C PHE A 143 5.68 10.48 -28.52
N GLY A 144 5.87 10.33 -29.83
CA GLY A 144 6.18 9.05 -30.48
C GLY A 144 5.22 8.56 -31.57
N GLY A 145 4.51 9.45 -32.26
CA GLY A 145 3.70 9.13 -33.45
C GLY A 145 4.22 9.87 -34.68
N GLY A 146 3.83 9.47 -35.90
CA GLY A 146 4.28 10.10 -37.15
C GLY A 146 4.05 11.62 -37.28
N ASP A 147 3.28 12.22 -36.37
CA ASP A 147 3.04 13.66 -36.25
C ASP A 147 3.95 14.36 -35.20
N ASP A 148 4.94 13.67 -34.63
CA ASP A 148 5.92 14.24 -33.68
C ASP A 148 6.79 15.36 -34.29
N TYR A 149 6.74 15.54 -35.61
CA TYR A 149 7.50 16.57 -36.32
C TYR A 149 7.14 18.00 -35.90
N ASP A 150 5.97 18.21 -35.30
CA ASP A 150 5.52 19.55 -34.88
C ASP A 150 6.05 19.98 -33.51
N ARG A 151 6.77 19.09 -32.81
CA ARG A 151 7.44 19.43 -31.54
C ARG A 151 8.90 19.75 -31.81
N PRO A 152 9.38 20.93 -31.41
CA PRO A 152 10.77 21.31 -31.69
C PRO A 152 11.78 20.54 -30.83
N PHE A 153 11.37 19.96 -29.68
CA PHE A 153 12.30 19.42 -28.68
C PHE A 153 11.91 18.04 -28.09
N PRO A 154 11.58 17.02 -28.89
CA PRO A 154 11.11 15.72 -28.39
C PRO A 154 12.17 14.96 -27.58
N GLU A 155 13.45 15.04 -27.99
CA GLU A 155 14.55 14.40 -27.25
C GLU A 155 14.78 15.08 -25.90
N THR A 156 14.63 16.41 -25.80
CA THR A 156 14.72 17.12 -24.51
C THR A 156 13.71 16.58 -23.51
N ALA A 157 12.45 16.41 -23.92
CA ALA A 157 11.41 15.85 -23.05
C ALA A 157 11.78 14.44 -22.58
N ARG A 158 12.30 13.59 -23.47
CA ARG A 158 12.76 12.24 -23.15
C ARG A 158 13.92 12.25 -22.15
N TRP A 159 14.88 13.17 -22.29
CA TRP A 159 15.98 13.29 -21.33
C TRP A 159 15.50 13.80 -19.97
N CYS A 160 14.61 14.80 -19.94
CA CYS A 160 14.04 15.33 -18.71
C CYS A 160 13.23 14.27 -17.96
N LEU A 161 12.37 13.50 -18.64
CA LEU A 161 11.62 12.41 -18.04
C LEU A 161 12.54 11.28 -17.56
N GLY A 162 13.59 10.96 -18.32
CA GLY A 162 14.64 10.04 -17.90
C GLY A 162 15.33 10.50 -16.61
N ALA A 163 15.66 11.78 -16.51
CA ALA A 163 16.26 12.40 -15.33
C ALA A 163 15.34 12.32 -14.12
N LEU A 164 14.10 12.77 -14.26
CA LEU A 164 13.09 12.73 -13.19
C LEU A 164 12.84 11.31 -12.71
N LYS A 165 12.76 10.33 -13.62
CA LYS A 165 12.66 8.90 -13.30
C LYS A 165 13.84 8.43 -12.45
N ASN A 166 15.05 8.86 -12.78
CA ASN A 166 16.26 8.42 -12.08
C ASN A 166 16.46 9.13 -10.74
N LEU A 167 16.15 10.42 -10.64
CA LEU A 167 16.19 11.19 -9.38
C LEU A 167 15.16 10.66 -8.37
N SER A 168 13.96 10.29 -8.84
CA SER A 168 12.92 9.70 -8.00
C SER A 168 13.15 8.22 -7.66
N ARG A 169 14.13 7.57 -8.31
CA ARG A 169 14.38 6.15 -8.08
C ARG A 169 14.96 5.95 -6.68
N PRO A 170 14.46 5.00 -5.88
CA PRO A 170 15.04 4.76 -4.57
C PRO A 170 16.46 4.20 -4.75
N GLY A 171 17.42 4.77 -4.01
CA GLY A 171 18.85 4.49 -4.14
C GLY A 171 19.18 3.01 -3.87
N LYS A 172 20.29 2.52 -4.44
CA LYS A 172 20.80 1.17 -4.16
C LYS A 172 21.29 1.03 -2.70
N LEU A 173 21.60 2.15 -2.04
CA LEU A 173 22.21 2.19 -0.71
C LEU A 173 21.40 2.99 0.31
N ALA A 174 20.18 3.44 -0.04
CA ALA A 174 19.32 4.18 0.89
C ALA A 174 19.24 3.41 2.23
N PRO A 175 19.87 3.91 3.31
CA PRO A 175 19.90 3.20 4.56
C PRO A 175 18.49 3.23 5.11
N SER A 176 17.84 2.07 5.13
CA SER A 176 16.55 1.85 5.77
C SER A 176 16.53 2.10 7.29
N ALA A 177 17.66 2.50 7.86
CA ALA A 177 17.83 2.80 9.28
C ALA A 177 17.32 4.21 9.60
N LEU A 178 16.04 4.47 9.37
CA LEU A 178 15.31 5.53 10.05
C LEU A 178 14.27 4.85 10.92
N VAL A 179 14.65 4.63 12.17
CA VAL A 179 13.78 4.15 13.24
C VAL A 179 12.57 5.09 13.32
N VAL A 180 11.41 4.57 12.93
CA VAL A 180 10.11 5.23 13.15
C VAL A 180 9.86 5.24 14.66
N GLY A 181 10.19 6.36 15.30
CA GLY A 181 9.49 6.75 16.52
C GLY A 181 8.11 7.24 16.11
N ASP A 182 7.07 6.56 16.62
CA ASP A 182 5.66 6.97 16.49
C ASP A 182 5.48 8.38 17.05
N SER A 183 5.61 9.38 16.19
CA SER A 183 5.24 10.75 16.48
C SER A 183 4.69 11.35 15.20
N GLU A 184 3.36 11.39 15.12
CA GLU A 184 2.61 12.21 14.18
C GLU A 184 3.02 13.70 14.32
N ARG A 185 4.17 14.09 13.75
CA ARG A 185 4.49 15.49 13.57
C ARG A 185 3.78 15.96 12.31
N ARG A 186 2.68 16.69 12.51
CA ARG A 186 2.00 17.49 11.49
C ARG A 186 3.04 18.34 10.77
N ILE A 187 3.31 18.04 9.51
CA ILE A 187 3.87 19.03 8.58
C ILE A 187 2.73 20.00 8.30
N ILE A 188 2.68 21.09 9.06
CA ILE A 188 1.80 22.22 8.76
C ILE A 188 2.45 22.96 7.60
N VAL A 189 1.92 22.75 6.39
CA VAL A 189 2.15 23.68 5.29
C VAL A 189 1.52 25.01 5.71
N ALA A 190 2.32 26.06 5.82
CA ALA A 190 1.95 27.34 6.38
C ALA A 190 0.73 27.95 5.65
N GLY A 191 -0.45 27.80 6.27
CA GLY A 191 -1.61 28.62 6.01
C GLY A 191 -1.63 29.76 7.03
N SER A 192 -1.52 30.99 6.55
CA SER A 192 -1.51 32.23 7.32
C SER A 192 -2.68 32.36 8.29
N SER A 193 -2.40 32.49 9.58
CA SER A 193 -3.33 33.04 10.58
C SER A 193 -2.61 34.10 11.42
N SER A 194 -3.16 35.31 11.37
CA SER A 194 -2.75 36.47 12.17
C SER A 194 -3.31 36.42 13.59
N SER A 195 -2.57 37.04 14.51
CA SER A 195 -2.84 37.30 15.94
C SER A 195 -2.64 36.08 16.84
N GLY A 196 -1.72 36.03 17.80
CA GLY A 196 -0.93 37.07 18.43
C GLY A 196 -1.01 36.83 19.94
N CYS A 197 0.03 36.22 20.51
CA CYS A 197 0.32 36.14 21.95
C CYS A 197 1.80 35.74 22.07
N ASP A 198 2.58 36.62 22.68
CA ASP A 198 3.98 36.41 23.04
C ASP A 198 4.06 35.38 24.16
N ASP A 199 4.61 34.19 23.90
CA ASP A 199 5.14 33.27 24.92
C ASP A 199 6.18 32.35 24.24
N GLU A 200 7.42 32.45 24.73
CA GLU A 200 8.60 31.59 24.54
C GLU A 200 8.53 30.57 23.38
N GLU A 201 8.93 31.00 22.18
CA GLU A 201 9.31 30.12 21.07
C GLU A 201 10.60 29.35 21.44
N GLU A 202 10.46 28.26 22.18
CA GLU A 202 11.46 27.19 22.18
C GLU A 202 11.51 26.63 20.75
N GLU A 203 12.61 26.93 20.06
CA GLU A 203 12.89 26.72 18.65
C GLU A 203 12.71 25.25 18.24
N LEU A 204 11.46 24.84 18.05
CA LEU A 204 10.99 23.51 17.63
C LEU A 204 11.19 23.33 16.12
N SER A 205 12.40 23.64 15.68
CA SER A 205 12.88 23.51 14.33
C SER A 205 13.36 22.07 14.12
N GLY A 206 12.44 21.11 14.26
CA GLY A 206 12.68 19.69 14.11
C GLY A 206 13.54 19.42 12.89
N THR A 207 14.80 19.07 13.13
CA THR A 207 15.77 18.68 12.13
C THR A 207 15.18 17.49 11.38
N LEU A 208 14.66 17.75 10.19
CA LEU A 208 14.60 16.74 9.14
C LEU A 208 16.07 16.31 8.97
N GLU A 209 16.45 15.25 9.68
CA GLU A 209 17.85 14.89 9.85
C GLU A 209 18.53 14.78 8.50
N ARG A 210 19.79 15.22 8.45
CA ARG A 210 20.69 15.26 7.29
C ARG A 210 20.83 13.96 6.49
N ASN A 211 20.08 12.91 6.81
CA ASN A 211 20.12 11.57 6.23
C ASN A 211 18.86 11.19 5.43
N GLY A 212 18.04 12.15 5.02
CA GLY A 212 16.85 11.89 4.18
C GLY A 212 17.16 11.05 2.93
N ASP A 213 16.29 10.09 2.65
CA ASP A 213 16.26 9.31 1.41
C ASP A 213 16.18 10.27 0.20
N THR A 214 17.17 10.21 -0.69
CA THR A 214 17.26 11.06 -1.88
C THR A 214 16.02 10.96 -2.76
N SER A 215 15.38 9.79 -2.81
CA SER A 215 14.14 9.60 -3.57
C SER A 215 12.95 10.34 -2.95
N ALA A 216 12.89 10.42 -1.62
CA ALA A 216 11.87 11.20 -0.92
C ALA A 216 12.06 12.71 -1.17
N ILE A 217 13.31 13.18 -1.14
CA ILE A 217 13.64 14.58 -1.44
C ILE A 217 13.26 14.90 -2.89
N ALA A 218 13.62 14.05 -3.84
CA ALA A 218 13.26 14.21 -5.25
C ALA A 218 11.74 14.22 -5.45
N ALA A 219 11.01 13.31 -4.81
CA ALA A 219 9.56 13.26 -4.93
C ALA A 219 8.88 14.53 -4.39
N ILE A 220 9.36 15.07 -3.26
CA ILE A 220 8.88 16.34 -2.71
C ILE A 220 9.22 17.49 -3.66
N ALA A 221 10.45 17.56 -4.16
CA ALA A 221 10.86 18.60 -5.11
C ALA A 221 10.03 18.56 -6.40
N MET A 222 9.67 17.37 -6.89
CA MET A 222 8.81 17.22 -8.08
C MET A 222 7.39 17.73 -7.85
N LEU A 223 6.86 17.61 -6.63
CA LEU A 223 5.57 18.20 -6.26
C LEU A 223 5.67 19.71 -6.12
N ASP A 224 6.67 20.20 -5.39
CA ASP A 224 6.90 21.61 -5.14
C ASP A 224 7.11 22.39 -6.46
N ALA A 225 7.77 21.76 -7.44
CA ALA A 225 7.99 22.30 -8.79
C ALA A 225 6.74 22.27 -9.68
N GLY A 226 5.64 21.64 -9.25
CA GLY A 226 4.40 21.56 -10.03
C GLY A 226 4.53 20.73 -11.31
N ILE A 227 5.38 19.70 -11.32
CA ILE A 227 5.65 18.86 -12.50
C ILE A 227 4.55 17.80 -12.71
N MET A 228 3.78 17.45 -11.68
CA MET A 228 2.76 16.39 -11.74
C MET A 228 1.75 16.57 -12.89
N PRO A 229 1.16 17.76 -13.13
CA PRO A 229 0.29 17.98 -14.27
C PRO A 229 0.90 17.62 -15.62
N VAL A 230 2.20 17.87 -15.79
CA VAL A 230 2.92 17.57 -17.03
C VAL A 230 3.09 16.06 -17.18
N LEU A 231 3.50 15.35 -16.12
CA LEU A 231 3.60 13.89 -16.13
C LEU A 231 2.26 13.23 -16.42
N LEU A 232 1.19 13.67 -15.76
CA LEU A 232 -0.15 13.14 -15.96
C LEU A 232 -0.66 13.39 -17.38
N ARG A 233 -0.34 14.54 -17.96
CA ARG A 233 -0.69 14.83 -19.35
C ARG A 233 0.09 13.95 -20.33
N VAL A 234 1.38 13.70 -20.13
CA VAL A 234 2.14 12.72 -20.93
C VAL A 234 1.47 11.34 -20.90
N LEU A 235 0.96 10.94 -19.74
CA LEU A 235 0.26 9.65 -19.57
C LEU A 235 -1.13 9.62 -20.21
N MET A 236 -1.90 10.71 -20.13
CA MET A 236 -3.23 10.81 -20.77
C MET A 236 -3.15 10.90 -22.29
N SER A 237 -2.05 11.40 -22.81
CA SER A 237 -1.89 11.62 -24.25
C SER A 237 -1.78 10.33 -25.04
N GLY A 238 -1.63 9.21 -24.34
CA GLY A 238 -1.86 7.89 -24.90
C GLY A 238 -3.33 7.55 -25.20
N GLY A 239 -4.23 8.48 -24.88
CA GLY A 239 -5.65 8.24 -24.65
C GLY A 239 -6.62 8.44 -25.82
N GLY A 240 -6.31 9.17 -26.88
CA GLY A 240 -7.31 9.43 -27.93
C GLY A 240 -7.72 8.10 -28.61
N GLY A 241 -8.97 7.62 -28.63
CA GLY A 241 -10.25 8.33 -28.66
C GLY A 241 -10.85 8.30 -30.07
N GLY A 242 -9.99 8.19 -31.10
CA GLY A 242 -10.41 7.93 -32.46
C GLY A 242 -10.48 6.43 -32.72
N GLY A 243 -11.62 5.92 -33.17
CA GLY A 243 -11.84 4.51 -33.53
C GLY A 243 -11.06 4.02 -34.77
N GLY A 244 -9.85 4.54 -34.99
CA GLY A 244 -8.90 4.05 -35.98
C GLY A 244 -8.17 2.80 -35.47
N ALA A 245 -7.94 1.85 -36.37
CA ALA A 245 -7.34 0.56 -36.06
C ALA A 245 -6.00 0.69 -35.27
N PRO A 246 -5.72 -0.23 -34.32
CA PRO A 246 -4.63 -0.13 -33.34
C PRO A 246 -3.18 -0.22 -33.87
N SER A 247 -2.94 -0.12 -35.18
CA SER A 247 -1.71 -0.58 -35.83
C SER A 247 -0.45 0.25 -35.59
N SER A 248 -0.53 1.47 -35.02
CA SER A 248 0.66 2.28 -34.67
C SER A 248 0.90 2.47 -33.17
N SER A 249 0.10 1.83 -32.31
CA SER A 249 0.13 2.06 -30.86
C SER A 249 1.30 1.38 -30.11
N SER A 250 2.05 0.49 -30.77
CA SER A 250 3.07 -0.35 -30.15
C SER A 250 4.30 0.43 -29.66
N ALA A 251 4.74 1.45 -30.40
CA ALA A 251 5.94 2.23 -30.05
C ALA A 251 5.83 2.95 -28.69
N ARG A 252 4.62 3.26 -28.25
CA ARG A 252 4.36 4.02 -27.02
C ARG A 252 4.76 3.26 -25.76
N TYR A 253 4.57 1.95 -25.75
CA TYR A 253 4.82 1.11 -24.57
C TYR A 253 6.24 0.56 -24.54
N LEU A 254 7.11 1.03 -25.44
CA LEU A 254 8.50 0.64 -25.48
C LEU A 254 9.22 1.06 -24.19
N PRO A 255 10.14 0.21 -23.68
CA PRO A 255 10.98 0.58 -22.53
C PRO A 255 11.72 1.90 -22.78
N ASN A 256 11.71 2.78 -21.78
CA ASN A 256 12.27 4.13 -21.84
C ASN A 256 11.61 5.07 -22.87
N SER A 257 10.39 4.79 -23.34
CA SER A 257 9.57 5.80 -23.99
C SER A 257 9.23 6.93 -22.99
N PRO A 258 8.87 8.13 -23.46
CA PRO A 258 8.37 9.20 -22.58
C PRO A 258 7.22 8.75 -21.68
N PHE A 259 6.30 7.94 -22.22
CA PHE A 259 5.20 7.35 -21.46
C PHE A 259 5.72 6.43 -20.33
N ASP A 260 6.61 5.49 -20.65
CA ASP A 260 7.20 4.58 -19.68
C ASP A 260 7.95 5.33 -18.57
N GLN A 261 8.74 6.34 -18.95
CA GLN A 261 9.49 7.15 -17.99
C GLN A 261 8.59 7.98 -17.08
N ALA A 262 7.54 8.61 -17.64
CA ALA A 262 6.56 9.36 -16.85
C ALA A 262 5.80 8.44 -15.88
N LEU A 263 5.41 7.24 -16.32
CA LEU A 263 4.71 6.28 -15.48
C LEU A 263 5.61 5.79 -14.34
N TYR A 264 6.89 5.53 -14.62
CA TYR A 264 7.86 5.18 -13.60
C TYR A 264 8.07 6.31 -12.59
N ALA A 265 8.27 7.55 -13.07
CA ALA A 265 8.44 8.69 -12.19
C ALA A 265 7.23 8.86 -11.27
N LEU A 266 6.01 8.74 -11.81
CA LEU A 266 4.78 8.75 -11.03
C LEU A 266 4.71 7.60 -10.02
N MET A 267 5.05 6.38 -10.42
CA MET A 267 5.09 5.22 -9.53
C MET A 267 6.10 5.40 -8.38
N HIS A 268 7.27 5.98 -8.65
CA HIS A 268 8.26 6.27 -7.62
C HIS A 268 7.79 7.35 -6.66
N VAL A 269 7.26 8.47 -7.19
CA VAL A 269 6.69 9.54 -6.36
C VAL A 269 5.59 8.98 -5.46
N THR A 270 4.66 8.21 -6.00
CA THR A 270 3.59 7.57 -5.20
C THR A 270 4.11 6.54 -4.19
N SER A 271 5.30 5.97 -4.40
CA SER A 271 5.90 5.03 -3.44
C SER A 271 6.39 5.71 -2.16
N VAL A 272 6.66 7.02 -2.18
CA VAL A 272 7.14 7.79 -1.03
C VAL A 272 5.97 8.16 -0.09
N PRO A 273 5.89 7.65 1.16
CA PRO A 273 4.72 7.87 2.02
C PRO A 273 4.40 9.35 2.29
N GLN A 274 5.44 10.19 2.45
CA GLN A 274 5.32 11.60 2.81
C GLN A 274 4.57 12.42 1.75
N VAL A 275 4.67 12.03 0.47
CA VAL A 275 4.06 12.77 -0.64
C VAL A 275 2.68 12.24 -1.02
N ARG A 276 2.30 11.03 -0.57
CA ARG A 276 1.00 10.43 -0.94
C ARG A 276 -0.18 11.27 -0.50
N ARG A 277 -0.08 11.93 0.66
CA ARG A 277 -1.14 12.80 1.16
C ARG A 277 -1.36 13.97 0.22
N ALA A 278 -0.30 14.73 -0.08
CA ALA A 278 -0.34 15.84 -1.03
C ALA A 278 -0.81 15.37 -2.42
N MET A 279 -0.29 14.23 -2.91
CA MET A 279 -0.75 13.63 -4.17
C MET A 279 -2.25 13.35 -4.20
N ARG A 280 -2.87 12.99 -3.07
CA ARG A 280 -4.31 12.69 -2.99
C ARG A 280 -5.16 13.93 -2.82
N GLU A 281 -4.69 14.88 -2.03
CA GLU A 281 -5.38 16.14 -1.78
C GLU A 281 -5.33 17.05 -3.02
N ASP A 282 -4.16 17.18 -3.65
CA ASP A 282 -3.93 18.12 -4.75
C ASP A 282 -4.17 17.51 -6.14
N TYR A 283 -3.90 16.20 -6.30
CA TYR A 283 -3.92 15.53 -7.60
C TYR A 283 -4.74 14.23 -7.61
N GLY A 284 -5.39 13.86 -6.51
CA GLY A 284 -5.88 12.49 -6.28
C GLY A 284 -6.84 12.01 -7.35
N GLY A 285 -7.88 12.80 -7.63
CA GLY A 285 -8.86 12.47 -8.67
C GLY A 285 -8.22 12.32 -10.06
N TRP A 286 -7.24 13.16 -10.39
CA TRP A 286 -6.57 13.12 -11.68
C TRP A 286 -5.59 11.95 -11.78
N CYS A 287 -4.68 11.78 -10.82
CA CYS A 287 -3.75 10.65 -10.77
C CYS A 287 -4.48 9.31 -10.81
N VAL A 288 -5.51 9.13 -9.97
CA VAL A 288 -6.31 7.91 -9.94
C VAL A 288 -7.02 7.71 -11.28
N GLY A 289 -7.60 8.76 -11.87
CA GLY A 289 -8.25 8.70 -13.18
C GLY A 289 -7.29 8.27 -14.30
N VAL A 290 -6.09 8.85 -14.37
CA VAL A 290 -5.08 8.50 -15.38
C VAL A 290 -4.61 7.07 -15.24
N LEU A 291 -4.24 6.65 -14.02
CA LEU A 291 -3.76 5.30 -13.79
C LEU A 291 -4.86 4.26 -14.04
N THR A 292 -6.11 4.55 -13.64
CA THR A 292 -7.27 3.69 -13.92
C THR A 292 -7.49 3.54 -15.41
N ASN A 293 -7.36 4.63 -16.17
CA ASN A 293 -7.49 4.61 -17.63
C ASN A 293 -6.44 3.70 -18.30
N ILE A 294 -5.17 3.78 -17.86
CA ILE A 294 -4.10 2.89 -18.34
C ILE A 294 -4.46 1.41 -18.10
N VAL A 295 -4.97 1.11 -16.90
CA VAL A 295 -5.36 -0.26 -16.51
C VAL A 295 -6.56 -0.75 -17.33
N VAL A 296 -7.61 0.06 -17.46
CA VAL A 296 -8.83 -0.28 -18.21
C VAL A 296 -8.50 -0.54 -19.67
N ARG A 297 -7.74 0.34 -20.32
CA ARG A 297 -7.30 0.14 -21.71
C ARG A 297 -6.46 -1.10 -21.89
N GLY A 298 -5.55 -1.35 -20.97
CA GLY A 298 -4.73 -2.55 -21.00
C GLY A 298 -5.59 -3.79 -20.93
N LYS A 299 -6.61 -3.80 -20.09
CA LYS A 299 -7.57 -4.91 -20.00
C LYS A 299 -8.36 -5.09 -21.29
N GLU A 300 -8.86 -4.01 -21.88
CA GLU A 300 -9.59 -4.03 -23.16
C GLU A 300 -8.70 -4.50 -24.32
N SER A 301 -7.45 -4.03 -24.35
CA SER A 301 -6.50 -4.32 -25.42
C SER A 301 -5.81 -5.66 -25.27
N MET A 302 -5.66 -6.20 -24.06
CA MET A 302 -5.04 -7.52 -23.86
C MET A 302 -6.07 -8.64 -23.98
N GLY A 303 -7.29 -8.44 -23.45
CA GLY A 303 -8.40 -9.40 -23.48
C GLY A 303 -7.93 -10.86 -23.33
N ASP A 304 -8.40 -11.70 -24.25
CA ASP A 304 -7.91 -13.08 -24.43
C ASP A 304 -6.69 -13.17 -25.37
N MET A 305 -6.25 -12.06 -25.97
CA MET A 305 -5.24 -12.06 -27.05
C MET A 305 -3.86 -12.49 -26.56
N LEU A 306 -3.48 -12.14 -25.32
CA LEU A 306 -2.20 -12.56 -24.73
C LEU A 306 -2.07 -14.09 -24.60
N LEU A 307 -3.19 -14.81 -24.49
CA LEU A 307 -3.20 -16.28 -24.46
C LEU A 307 -3.31 -16.92 -25.84
N ARG A 308 -3.71 -16.16 -26.87
CA ARG A 308 -4.00 -16.66 -28.22
C ARG A 308 -2.99 -16.24 -29.28
N SER A 309 -2.16 -15.24 -29.00
CA SER A 309 -1.16 -14.77 -29.95
C SER A 309 -0.15 -15.88 -30.26
N LYS A 310 0.01 -16.16 -31.55
CA LYS A 310 1.04 -17.04 -32.11
C LYS A 310 2.24 -16.26 -32.64
N ASP A 311 2.11 -14.94 -32.74
CA ASP A 311 3.14 -14.05 -33.23
C ASP A 311 3.96 -13.55 -32.04
N ASP A 312 5.27 -13.82 -32.08
CA ASP A 312 6.21 -13.44 -31.03
C ASP A 312 6.26 -11.90 -30.83
N GLU A 313 6.12 -11.12 -31.91
CA GLU A 313 6.16 -9.66 -31.83
C GLU A 313 4.90 -9.11 -31.13
N GLU A 314 3.73 -9.62 -31.50
CA GLU A 314 2.47 -9.27 -30.85
C GLU A 314 2.49 -9.68 -29.38
N ALA A 315 2.97 -10.89 -29.08
CA ALA A 315 3.09 -11.38 -27.72
C ALA A 315 4.01 -10.49 -26.86
N ASP A 316 5.13 -10.03 -27.41
CA ASP A 316 6.04 -9.11 -26.73
C ASP A 316 5.42 -7.72 -26.51
N ASN A 317 4.63 -7.22 -27.47
CA ASN A 317 3.91 -5.96 -27.31
C ASN A 317 2.84 -6.06 -26.21
N LEU A 318 2.11 -7.17 -26.14
CA LEU A 318 1.14 -7.42 -25.07
C LEU A 318 1.81 -7.60 -23.71
N ARG A 319 3.00 -8.23 -23.63
CA ARG A 319 3.81 -8.29 -22.39
C ARG A 319 4.24 -6.91 -21.92
N ARG A 320 4.69 -6.04 -22.84
CA ARG A 320 5.04 -4.65 -22.53
C ARG A 320 3.83 -3.89 -21.99
N LEU A 321 2.66 -4.03 -22.61
CA LEU A 321 1.43 -3.41 -22.14
C LEU A 321 1.04 -3.91 -20.74
N SER A 322 1.08 -5.23 -20.52
CA SER A 322 0.84 -5.84 -19.20
C SER A 322 1.73 -5.24 -18.12
N LEU A 323 3.00 -4.98 -18.44
CA LEU A 323 3.93 -4.35 -17.50
C LEU A 323 3.53 -2.90 -17.18
N GLN A 324 3.07 -2.12 -18.16
CA GLN A 324 2.58 -0.77 -17.88
C GLN A 324 1.33 -0.80 -17.00
N CYS A 325 0.42 -1.74 -17.22
CA CYS A 325 -0.73 -1.96 -16.34
C CYS A 325 -0.30 -2.33 -14.92
N LEU A 326 0.68 -3.21 -14.78
CA LEU A 326 1.20 -3.61 -13.46
C LEU A 326 1.80 -2.41 -12.71
N LYS A 327 2.60 -1.56 -13.38
CA LYS A 327 3.12 -0.31 -12.77
C LYS A 327 1.99 0.62 -12.33
N ALA A 328 1.00 0.80 -13.20
CA ALA A 328 -0.13 1.66 -12.90
C ALA A 328 -0.93 1.14 -11.69
N ARG A 329 -1.11 -0.18 -11.57
CA ARG A 329 -1.76 -0.79 -10.41
C ARG A 329 -0.95 -0.68 -9.13
N ILE A 330 0.36 -0.86 -9.21
CA ILE A 330 1.24 -0.65 -8.05
C ILE A 330 1.12 0.81 -7.57
N ALA A 331 1.19 1.79 -8.48
CA ALA A 331 1.00 3.20 -8.16
C ALA A 331 -0.40 3.50 -7.59
N LEU A 332 -1.46 2.94 -8.19
CA LEU A 332 -2.83 3.03 -7.66
C LEU A 332 -2.94 2.45 -6.26
N SER A 333 -2.32 1.30 -6.01
CA SER A 333 -2.36 0.64 -4.71
C SER A 333 -1.71 1.49 -3.61
N TYR A 334 -0.65 2.25 -3.95
CA TYR A 334 -0.05 3.20 -3.02
C TYR A 334 -0.96 4.39 -2.71
N LEU A 335 -1.69 4.89 -3.71
CA LEU A 335 -2.58 6.03 -3.55
C LEU A 335 -3.87 5.66 -2.80
N VAL A 336 -4.58 4.64 -3.27
CA VAL A 336 -5.93 4.30 -2.82
C VAL A 336 -5.92 3.59 -1.47
N LEU A 337 -5.04 2.61 -1.27
CA LEU A 337 -5.11 1.69 -0.13
C LEU A 337 -4.29 2.16 1.09
N SER A 338 -3.70 3.35 1.02
CA SER A 338 -2.90 3.94 2.09
C SER A 338 -3.72 4.76 3.10
N SER A 339 -5.03 4.95 2.90
CA SER A 339 -5.88 5.64 3.89
C SER A 339 -7.18 4.88 4.13
N GLU A 340 -7.46 4.61 5.39
CA GLU A 340 -8.67 3.93 5.87
C GLU A 340 -9.97 4.75 5.66
N THR A 341 -9.89 5.95 5.10
CA THR A 341 -10.99 6.94 5.07
C THR A 341 -11.23 7.61 3.71
N HIS A 342 -10.86 6.99 2.59
CA HIS A 342 -10.95 7.69 1.30
C HIS A 342 -12.39 7.87 0.78
N PRO A 343 -12.83 9.10 0.41
CA PRO A 343 -14.15 9.38 -0.17
C PRO A 343 -14.36 8.88 -1.62
N TYR A 344 -13.33 8.38 -2.29
CA TYR A 344 -13.43 7.82 -3.64
C TYR A 344 -13.96 6.37 -3.54
N GLY A 345 -15.26 6.20 -3.77
CA GLY A 345 -16.04 4.99 -3.48
C GLY A 345 -15.65 3.68 -4.19
N GLU A 346 -16.59 2.73 -4.18
CA GLU A 346 -16.44 1.33 -4.63
C GLU A 346 -15.77 1.14 -6.01
N ASP A 347 -15.86 2.13 -6.89
CA ASP A 347 -15.30 2.10 -8.25
C ASP A 347 -13.77 1.94 -8.28
N CYS A 348 -13.04 2.44 -7.28
CA CYS A 348 -11.59 2.30 -7.22
C CYS A 348 -11.15 0.85 -6.94
N GLY A 349 -11.98 0.04 -6.27
CA GLY A 349 -11.66 -1.36 -5.96
C GLY A 349 -11.53 -2.24 -7.19
N ASN A 350 -12.27 -1.92 -8.27
CA ASN A 350 -12.16 -2.65 -9.53
C ASN A 350 -10.87 -2.31 -10.29
N ALA A 351 -10.39 -1.06 -10.19
CA ALA A 351 -9.17 -0.60 -10.84
C ALA A 351 -7.89 -1.21 -10.25
N THR A 352 -7.92 -1.64 -9.00
CA THR A 352 -6.79 -2.34 -8.33
C THR A 352 -6.85 -3.86 -8.49
N THR A 353 -7.92 -4.41 -9.07
CA THR A 353 -8.10 -5.87 -9.25
C THR A 353 -7.25 -6.42 -10.40
N LEU A 354 -6.23 -7.23 -10.10
CA LEU A 354 -5.31 -7.86 -11.03
C LEU A 354 -6.01 -8.82 -12.02
N ALA A 355 -5.50 -8.84 -13.24
CA ALA A 355 -5.74 -9.91 -14.19
C ALA A 355 -4.78 -11.09 -13.94
N VAL A 356 -5.17 -12.29 -14.37
CA VAL A 356 -4.39 -13.53 -14.16
C VAL A 356 -2.97 -13.44 -14.72
N HIS A 357 -2.79 -12.80 -15.87
CA HIS A 357 -1.47 -12.64 -16.47
C HIS A 357 -0.58 -11.65 -15.71
N GLU A 358 -1.16 -10.63 -15.05
CA GLU A 358 -0.43 -9.67 -14.22
C GLU A 358 0.10 -10.32 -12.93
N VAL A 359 -0.62 -11.32 -12.41
CA VAL A 359 -0.14 -12.15 -11.29
C VAL A 359 1.20 -12.82 -11.63
N HIS A 360 1.34 -13.38 -12.84
CA HIS A 360 2.61 -13.96 -13.28
C HIS A 360 3.72 -12.92 -13.32
N SER A 361 3.44 -11.76 -13.94
CA SER A 361 4.39 -10.64 -14.03
C SER A 361 4.81 -10.11 -12.66
N LEU A 362 3.93 -10.10 -11.67
CA LEU A 362 4.24 -9.67 -10.30
C LEU A 362 5.12 -10.68 -9.55
N VAL A 363 4.85 -11.98 -9.71
CA VAL A 363 5.71 -13.06 -9.17
C VAL A 363 7.09 -13.03 -9.81
N GLU A 364 7.15 -12.83 -11.12
CA GLU A 364 8.40 -12.67 -11.87
C GLU A 364 9.18 -11.45 -11.38
N LEU A 365 8.53 -10.27 -11.27
CA LEU A 365 9.13 -9.05 -10.75
C LEU A 365 9.71 -9.24 -9.34
N LEU A 366 8.95 -9.83 -8.42
CA LEU A 366 9.43 -10.10 -7.06
C LEU A 366 10.65 -11.03 -7.07
N SER A 367 10.63 -12.06 -7.91
CA SER A 367 11.76 -12.97 -8.08
C SER A 367 13.01 -12.22 -8.56
N HIS A 368 12.90 -11.36 -9.58
CA HIS A 368 14.01 -10.54 -10.06
C HIS A 368 14.55 -9.60 -8.98
N CYS A 369 13.67 -8.91 -8.23
CA CYS A 369 14.06 -8.03 -7.13
C CYS A 369 14.79 -8.80 -6.01
N LEU A 370 14.31 -9.99 -5.64
CA LEU A 370 15.00 -10.84 -4.67
C LEU A 370 16.36 -11.30 -5.18
N GLN A 371 16.49 -11.68 -6.44
CA GLN A 371 17.78 -12.12 -6.97
C GLN A 371 18.74 -10.98 -7.33
N GLY A 372 18.32 -9.72 -7.19
CA GLY A 372 19.13 -8.56 -7.62
C GLY A 372 19.41 -8.57 -9.13
N ARG A 373 18.56 -9.24 -9.92
CA ARG A 373 18.79 -9.41 -11.37
C ARG A 373 18.64 -8.09 -12.12
N GLY A 374 19.55 -7.87 -13.08
CA GLY A 374 19.54 -6.74 -14.02
C GLY A 374 18.43 -6.83 -15.08
N LYS A 375 18.45 -5.91 -16.04
CA LYS A 375 17.47 -5.76 -17.14
C LYS A 375 17.62 -6.88 -18.19
N ASP A 376 17.26 -8.11 -17.85
CA ASP A 376 17.15 -9.19 -18.84
C ASP A 376 15.68 -9.59 -19.01
N GLY A 377 15.15 -9.48 -20.23
CA GLY A 377 13.79 -9.89 -20.61
C GLY A 377 12.96 -8.87 -21.40
N ALA A 378 11.97 -9.35 -22.15
CA ALA A 378 11.04 -8.53 -22.95
C ALA A 378 10.16 -7.65 -22.04
N GLY A 379 10.64 -6.44 -21.74
CA GLY A 379 9.94 -5.47 -20.87
C GLY A 379 10.84 -4.79 -19.84
N GLY A 380 12.04 -5.30 -19.57
CA GLY A 380 13.00 -4.64 -18.68
C GLY A 380 12.67 -4.75 -17.18
N TYR A 381 12.03 -5.84 -16.74
CA TYR A 381 11.91 -6.19 -15.33
C TYR A 381 13.32 -6.26 -14.72
N SER A 382 13.64 -5.35 -13.82
CA SER A 382 14.92 -5.41 -13.14
C SER A 382 14.81 -4.92 -11.72
N ALA A 383 15.58 -5.56 -10.84
CA ALA A 383 15.87 -5.06 -9.50
C ALA A 383 16.57 -3.69 -9.54
N ALA A 384 17.09 -3.30 -10.71
CA ALA A 384 17.49 -1.93 -10.92
C ALA A 384 16.25 -1.03 -10.82
N THR A 385 15.24 -1.22 -11.65
CA THR A 385 14.14 -0.24 -11.73
C THR A 385 13.19 -0.26 -10.54
N PHE A 386 13.00 -1.42 -9.90
CA PHE A 386 12.12 -1.53 -8.74
C PHE A 386 12.93 -1.92 -7.51
N THR A 387 12.73 -1.20 -6.40
CA THR A 387 13.27 -1.64 -5.12
C THR A 387 12.46 -2.79 -4.56
N LEU A 388 13.14 -3.74 -3.92
CA LEU A 388 12.49 -4.88 -3.28
C LEU A 388 11.45 -4.43 -2.26
N LYS A 389 11.78 -3.42 -1.44
CA LYS A 389 10.86 -2.79 -0.48
C LYS A 389 9.60 -2.24 -1.16
N GLY A 390 9.76 -1.48 -2.24
CA GLY A 390 8.64 -0.95 -3.02
C GLY A 390 7.75 -2.08 -3.55
N VAL A 391 8.32 -3.10 -4.19
CA VAL A 391 7.55 -4.24 -4.70
C VAL A 391 6.80 -4.97 -3.58
N LEU A 392 7.44 -5.23 -2.44
CA LEU A 392 6.81 -5.88 -1.30
C LEU A 392 5.67 -5.02 -0.72
N TYR A 393 5.86 -3.71 -0.63
CA TYR A 393 4.80 -2.79 -0.23
C TYR A 393 3.63 -2.82 -1.24
N GLY A 394 3.92 -2.80 -2.54
CA GLY A 394 2.91 -2.90 -3.60
C GLY A 394 2.13 -4.20 -3.52
N ILE A 395 2.79 -5.34 -3.26
CA ILE A 395 2.13 -6.62 -3.04
C ILE A 395 1.24 -6.57 -1.79
N LYS A 396 1.73 -6.03 -0.67
CA LYS A 396 0.92 -5.84 0.56
C LYS A 396 -0.34 -5.05 0.27
N CYS A 397 -0.24 -3.93 -0.46
CA CYS A 397 -1.39 -3.12 -0.85
C CYS A 397 -2.32 -3.89 -1.79
N ILE A 398 -1.81 -4.49 -2.86
CA ILE A 398 -2.62 -5.28 -3.81
C ILE A 398 -3.39 -6.39 -3.08
N LEU A 399 -2.76 -7.10 -2.14
CA LEU A 399 -3.38 -8.20 -1.39
C LEU A 399 -4.29 -7.75 -0.26
N SER A 400 -4.36 -6.45 0.07
CA SER A 400 -5.38 -5.97 1.02
C SER A 400 -6.78 -6.10 0.42
N GLU A 401 -6.88 -6.01 -0.91
CA GLU A 401 -8.12 -6.24 -1.66
C GLU A 401 -8.42 -7.75 -1.77
N ARG A 402 -9.63 -8.15 -1.38
CA ARG A 402 -10.05 -9.55 -1.32
C ARG A 402 -10.05 -10.20 -2.71
N LYS A 403 -10.55 -9.51 -3.72
CA LYS A 403 -10.62 -10.02 -5.09
C LYS A 403 -9.24 -10.40 -5.63
N ASN A 404 -8.20 -9.67 -5.26
CA ASN A 404 -6.83 -9.99 -5.68
C ASN A 404 -6.34 -11.30 -5.06
N ARG A 405 -6.63 -11.54 -3.79
CA ARG A 405 -6.30 -12.81 -3.12
C ARG A 405 -6.99 -13.99 -3.81
N GLU A 406 -8.27 -13.82 -4.16
CA GLU A 406 -9.04 -14.80 -4.93
C GLU A 406 -8.43 -15.06 -6.32
N VAL A 407 -7.94 -14.04 -7.03
CA VAL A 407 -7.25 -14.21 -8.33
C VAL A 407 -5.94 -15.01 -8.17
N PHE A 408 -5.16 -14.76 -7.11
CA PHE A 408 -3.97 -15.54 -6.80
C PHE A 408 -4.29 -17.01 -6.47
N ALA A 409 -5.38 -17.26 -5.76
CA ALA A 409 -5.79 -18.60 -5.34
C ALA A 409 -6.47 -19.41 -6.46
N SER A 410 -7.29 -18.77 -7.30
CA SER A 410 -8.05 -19.42 -8.37
C SER A 410 -7.22 -19.72 -9.61
N SER A 411 -6.16 -18.95 -9.88
CA SER A 411 -5.33 -19.11 -11.09
C SER A 411 -4.45 -20.38 -11.02
N THR A 412 -4.95 -21.49 -11.56
CA THR A 412 -4.28 -22.81 -11.65
C THR A 412 -3.74 -23.39 -10.33
N GLY A 413 -4.01 -22.76 -9.18
CA GLY A 413 -3.52 -23.15 -7.85
C GLY A 413 -2.01 -22.95 -7.60
N TYR A 414 -1.21 -22.65 -8.62
CA TYR A 414 0.25 -22.51 -8.48
C TYR A 414 0.70 -21.09 -8.12
N ASN A 415 -0.05 -20.05 -8.47
CA ASN A 415 0.40 -18.67 -8.31
C ASN A 415 0.46 -18.21 -6.86
N ALA A 416 -0.54 -18.53 -6.06
CA ALA A 416 -0.50 -18.31 -4.61
C ALA A 416 0.74 -18.98 -3.98
N ARG A 417 1.00 -20.24 -4.35
CA ARG A 417 2.16 -21.01 -3.87
C ARG A 417 3.50 -20.38 -4.27
N ARG A 418 3.63 -19.95 -5.53
CA ARG A 418 4.81 -19.25 -6.05
C ARG A 418 5.06 -17.95 -5.27
N LEU A 419 4.02 -17.14 -5.09
CA LEU A 419 4.12 -15.89 -4.36
C LEU A 419 4.53 -16.14 -2.91
N ASN A 420 3.85 -17.04 -2.20
CA ASN A 420 4.15 -17.36 -0.80
C ASN A 420 5.58 -17.87 -0.61
N ALA A 421 6.09 -18.69 -1.53
CA ALA A 421 7.47 -19.17 -1.46
C ALA A 421 8.49 -18.01 -1.57
N LEU A 422 8.28 -17.08 -2.51
CA LEU A 422 9.13 -15.89 -2.65
C LEU A 422 9.03 -14.96 -1.44
N LEU A 423 7.81 -14.73 -0.93
CA LEU A 423 7.59 -13.91 0.27
C LEU A 423 8.27 -14.53 1.49
N LEU A 424 8.17 -15.85 1.68
CA LEU A 424 8.82 -16.56 2.79
C LEU A 424 10.34 -16.44 2.69
N LYS A 425 10.89 -16.53 1.48
CA LYS A 425 12.32 -16.29 1.22
C LYS A 425 12.73 -14.87 1.54
N ALA A 426 11.88 -13.88 1.23
CA ALA A 426 12.07 -12.49 1.63
C ALA A 426 12.19 -12.35 3.17
N VAL A 427 11.23 -12.91 3.90
CA VAL A 427 11.22 -12.89 5.37
C VAL A 427 12.46 -13.57 5.95
N ALA A 428 12.84 -14.72 5.39
CA ALA A 428 14.01 -15.47 5.82
C ALA A 428 15.31 -14.68 5.66
N ARG A 429 15.47 -13.88 4.60
CA ARG A 429 16.67 -13.04 4.43
C ARG A 429 16.83 -12.05 5.58
N PHE A 430 15.77 -11.34 5.94
CA PHE A 430 15.79 -10.44 7.09
C PHE A 430 15.97 -11.18 8.42
N ALA A 431 15.26 -12.30 8.59
CA ALA A 431 15.23 -13.03 9.85
C ALA A 431 16.54 -13.75 10.19
N LEU A 432 17.27 -14.24 9.17
CA LEU A 432 18.36 -15.21 9.35
C LEU A 432 19.72 -14.75 8.83
N LEU A 433 19.76 -13.78 7.92
CA LEU A 433 21.03 -13.27 7.38
C LEU A 433 21.38 -11.96 8.10
N ASP A 434 22.66 -11.82 8.50
CA ASP A 434 23.12 -10.63 9.21
C ASP A 434 23.13 -9.37 8.33
N GLU A 435 22.74 -8.26 8.95
CA GLU A 435 22.26 -6.98 8.40
C GLU A 435 23.23 -6.22 7.47
N LYS A 436 24.50 -6.62 7.38
CA LYS A 436 25.53 -5.77 6.73
C LYS A 436 25.54 -5.77 5.21
N ARG A 437 24.78 -6.63 4.54
CA ARG A 437 24.80 -6.73 3.05
C ARG A 437 23.45 -6.90 2.38
N ASP A 438 22.39 -7.18 3.10
CA ASP A 438 21.08 -7.45 2.49
C ASP A 438 20.23 -6.17 2.42
N THR A 439 19.61 -5.95 1.26
CA THR A 439 18.70 -4.83 0.99
C THR A 439 17.34 -4.95 1.69
N MET A 440 17.22 -5.84 2.67
CA MET A 440 15.95 -6.17 3.33
C MET A 440 15.94 -5.58 4.74
N ASP A 441 15.09 -4.57 4.95
CA ASP A 441 14.86 -3.97 6.26
C ASP A 441 13.64 -4.58 6.97
N ALA A 442 13.42 -4.17 8.22
CA ALA A 442 12.31 -4.66 9.03
C ALA A 442 10.94 -4.33 8.43
N GLU A 443 10.82 -3.19 7.76
CA GLU A 443 9.57 -2.73 7.14
C GLU A 443 9.21 -3.56 5.89
N ALA A 444 10.18 -3.81 5.01
CA ALA A 444 10.06 -4.68 3.85
C ALA A 444 9.74 -6.11 4.27
N ALA A 445 10.41 -6.61 5.32
CA ALA A 445 10.11 -7.91 5.89
C ALA A 445 8.69 -7.97 6.48
N GLU A 446 8.22 -6.91 7.16
CA GLU A 446 6.82 -6.80 7.60
C GLU A 446 5.87 -6.88 6.41
N HIS A 447 6.13 -6.15 5.32
CA HIS A 447 5.27 -6.19 4.14
C HIS A 447 5.17 -7.61 3.56
N ALA A 448 6.27 -8.36 3.56
CA ALA A 448 6.27 -9.75 3.15
C ALA A 448 5.44 -10.64 4.10
N VAL A 449 5.64 -10.53 5.43
CA VAL A 449 4.88 -11.30 6.43
C VAL A 449 3.38 -10.99 6.36
N VAL A 450 3.00 -9.72 6.26
CA VAL A 450 1.59 -9.30 6.14
C VAL A 450 0.97 -9.87 4.85
N SER A 451 1.72 -9.91 3.76
CA SER A 451 1.27 -10.50 2.50
C SER A 451 1.04 -12.01 2.63
N ILE A 452 1.94 -12.74 3.31
CA ILE A 452 1.76 -14.17 3.63
C ILE A 452 0.53 -14.38 4.52
N TYR A 453 0.33 -13.50 5.52
CA TYR A 453 -0.81 -13.53 6.42
C TYR A 453 -2.13 -13.42 5.63
N HIS A 454 -2.23 -12.44 4.72
CA HIS A 454 -3.39 -12.27 3.84
C HIS A 454 -3.67 -13.50 2.98
N MET A 455 -2.62 -14.17 2.48
CA MET A 455 -2.77 -15.38 1.65
C MET A 455 -3.02 -16.67 2.46
N SER A 456 -2.78 -16.68 3.77
CA SER A 456 -2.91 -17.90 4.59
C SER A 456 -4.33 -18.47 4.62
N LEU A 457 -5.37 -17.62 4.56
CA LEU A 457 -6.76 -18.07 4.52
C LEU A 457 -7.12 -18.78 3.21
N TYR A 458 -6.40 -18.49 2.14
CA TYR A 458 -6.58 -19.07 0.79
C TYR A 458 -5.78 -20.37 0.61
N GLY A 459 -5.00 -20.75 1.61
CA GLY A 459 -4.15 -21.93 1.61
C GLY A 459 -4.56 -22.98 2.64
N LEU A 460 -5.78 -22.91 3.17
CA LEU A 460 -6.29 -23.88 4.14
C LEU A 460 -6.47 -25.26 3.49
N ASP A 461 -6.21 -26.31 4.27
CA ASP A 461 -6.39 -27.68 3.84
C ASP A 461 -7.84 -28.14 4.09
N GLU A 462 -8.64 -28.16 3.02
CA GLU A 462 -10.05 -28.63 3.04
C GLU A 462 -10.20 -30.02 3.66
N GLU A 463 -9.22 -30.91 3.45
CA GLU A 463 -9.27 -32.29 3.99
C GLU A 463 -9.13 -32.28 5.51
N LEU A 464 -8.34 -31.35 6.06
CA LEU A 464 -8.10 -31.25 7.50
C LEU A 464 -9.18 -30.43 8.23
N ILE A 465 -9.71 -29.39 7.58
CA ILE A 465 -10.78 -28.56 8.16
C ILE A 465 -12.17 -29.18 7.98
N GLU A 466 -12.31 -30.20 7.12
CA GLU A 466 -13.52 -30.99 6.87
C GLU A 466 -14.68 -30.22 6.20
N PHE A 467 -14.37 -29.11 5.52
CA PHE A 467 -15.34 -28.41 4.66
C PHE A 467 -14.64 -27.74 3.48
N ALA A 468 -15.41 -27.51 2.41
CA ALA A 468 -14.92 -26.79 1.24
C ALA A 468 -14.77 -25.30 1.57
N CYS A 469 -13.56 -24.76 1.40
CA CYS A 469 -13.31 -23.36 1.67
C CYS A 469 -13.78 -22.53 0.47
N PRO A 470 -14.55 -21.45 0.65
CA PRO A 470 -15.02 -20.63 -0.46
C PRO A 470 -13.88 -19.94 -1.25
N PHE A 471 -12.67 -19.94 -0.69
CA PHE A 471 -11.52 -19.20 -1.20
C PHE A 471 -10.59 -20.00 -2.14
N GLY A 472 -10.89 -21.28 -2.37
CA GLY A 472 -10.17 -22.14 -3.31
C GLY A 472 -9.25 -23.18 -2.67
N ARG A 473 -8.66 -24.03 -3.51
CA ARG A 473 -7.92 -25.26 -3.14
C ARG A 473 -6.41 -25.19 -3.34
N ALA A 474 -5.87 -23.99 -3.48
CA ALA A 474 -4.45 -23.81 -3.75
C ALA A 474 -3.63 -24.28 -2.54
N ALA A 475 -2.59 -25.08 -2.77
CA ALA A 475 -1.67 -25.38 -1.67
C ALA A 475 -0.88 -24.12 -1.32
N PHE A 476 -0.75 -23.85 -0.03
CA PHE A 476 -0.17 -22.64 0.53
C PHE A 476 1.32 -22.52 0.19
N LEU A 477 2.07 -23.61 0.39
CA LEU A 477 3.52 -23.72 0.14
C LEU A 477 3.85 -25.13 -0.42
N PRO A 478 5.05 -25.31 -1.00
CA PRO A 478 5.58 -26.64 -1.32
C PRO A 478 5.62 -27.56 -0.10
N ALA A 479 5.51 -28.88 -0.32
CA ALA A 479 5.63 -29.88 0.73
C ALA A 479 7.05 -29.93 1.33
N ALA A 480 8.07 -29.60 0.55
CA ALA A 480 9.45 -29.58 1.02
C ALA A 480 10.31 -28.55 0.26
N PHE A 481 11.37 -28.09 0.91
CA PHE A 481 12.40 -27.21 0.35
C PHE A 481 13.78 -27.88 0.34
N GLY A 482 14.67 -27.39 -0.53
CA GLY A 482 16.02 -27.91 -0.72
C GLY A 482 16.11 -29.10 -1.67
N SER A 483 17.30 -29.29 -2.25
CA SER A 483 17.64 -30.49 -3.02
C SER A 483 17.60 -31.73 -2.11
N GLY A 484 16.68 -32.65 -2.41
CA GLY A 484 16.48 -33.90 -1.65
C GLY A 484 15.50 -33.80 -0.48
N ALA A 485 14.56 -32.83 -0.47
CA ALA A 485 13.51 -32.70 0.55
C ALA A 485 14.05 -32.67 2.00
N LYS A 486 15.06 -31.81 2.23
CA LYS A 486 15.77 -31.75 3.53
C LYS A 486 14.93 -31.16 4.65
N LEU A 487 13.92 -30.36 4.31
CA LEU A 487 13.06 -29.71 5.30
C LEU A 487 11.61 -29.71 4.82
N ASP A 488 10.72 -30.18 5.68
CA ASP A 488 9.28 -30.12 5.48
C ASP A 488 8.82 -28.65 5.37
N GLY A 489 7.85 -28.38 4.49
CA GLY A 489 7.37 -27.02 4.19
C GLY A 489 6.74 -26.32 5.39
N LYS A 490 6.05 -27.07 6.26
CA LYS A 490 5.46 -26.56 7.50
C LYS A 490 6.52 -26.31 8.55
N GLU A 491 7.54 -27.15 8.63
CA GLU A 491 8.71 -26.91 9.47
C GLU A 491 9.48 -25.65 9.03
N MET A 492 9.69 -25.48 7.71
CA MET A 492 10.36 -24.34 7.11
C MET A 492 9.66 -23.03 7.47
N LEU A 493 8.34 -22.98 7.21
CA LEU A 493 7.51 -21.81 7.51
C LEU A 493 7.66 -21.39 8.97
N ALA A 494 7.52 -22.33 9.90
CA ALA A 494 7.55 -22.02 11.32
C ALA A 494 8.92 -21.55 11.78
N LYS A 495 10.01 -22.20 11.35
CA LYS A 495 11.37 -21.79 11.72
C LYS A 495 11.68 -20.38 11.24
N VAL A 496 11.33 -20.04 9.99
CA VAL A 496 11.51 -18.69 9.45
C VAL A 496 10.72 -17.65 10.27
N LEU A 497 9.46 -17.93 10.60
CA LEU A 497 8.62 -17.00 11.36
C LEU A 497 9.05 -16.86 12.82
N ILE A 498 9.52 -17.94 13.47
CA ILE A 498 10.09 -17.87 14.82
C ILE A 498 11.36 -17.01 14.82
N SER A 499 12.24 -17.18 13.83
CA SER A 499 13.42 -16.31 13.68
C SER A 499 13.03 -14.85 13.41
N TYR A 500 12.00 -14.61 12.61
CA TYR A 500 11.47 -13.26 12.39
C TYR A 500 10.96 -12.63 13.69
N LEU A 501 10.21 -13.38 14.50
CA LEU A 501 9.70 -12.92 15.79
C LEU A 501 10.81 -12.64 16.82
N ALA A 502 11.94 -13.34 16.71
CA ALA A 502 13.11 -13.13 17.55
C ALA A 502 13.97 -11.92 17.14
N LYS A 503 13.79 -11.37 15.93
CA LYS A 503 14.50 -10.17 15.48
C LYS A 503 13.96 -8.91 16.17
N GLY A 504 14.89 -8.03 16.57
CA GLY A 504 14.56 -6.69 17.05
C GLY A 504 14.04 -5.79 15.92
N GLY A 505 13.35 -4.71 16.28
CA GLY A 505 12.88 -3.69 15.32
C GLY A 505 11.66 -4.07 14.48
N ILE A 506 11.06 -5.24 14.69
CA ILE A 506 9.78 -5.60 14.05
C ILE A 506 8.62 -4.83 14.67
N SER A 507 7.67 -4.41 13.84
CA SER A 507 6.46 -3.72 14.31
C SER A 507 5.48 -4.67 15.00
N ALA A 508 4.51 -4.09 15.73
CA ALA A 508 3.39 -4.84 16.29
C ALA A 508 2.57 -5.56 15.20
N ARG A 509 2.38 -4.92 14.04
CA ARG A 509 1.64 -5.49 12.90
C ARG A 509 2.37 -6.70 12.30
N GLY A 510 3.68 -6.61 12.13
CA GLY A 510 4.51 -7.72 11.64
C GLY A 510 4.48 -8.90 12.60
N ARG A 511 4.64 -8.63 13.91
CA ARG A 511 4.53 -9.64 14.97
C ARG A 511 3.17 -10.32 14.99
N HIS A 512 2.08 -9.55 14.97
CA HIS A 512 0.73 -10.07 14.92
C HIS A 512 0.53 -10.98 13.69
N SER A 513 0.93 -10.52 12.51
CA SER A 513 0.80 -11.28 11.25
C SER A 513 1.57 -12.60 11.30
N ALA A 514 2.81 -12.60 11.79
CA ALA A 514 3.61 -13.82 11.97
C ALA A 514 2.96 -14.81 12.94
N ASN A 515 2.46 -14.33 14.09
CA ASN A 515 1.75 -15.16 15.06
C ASN A 515 0.49 -15.79 14.47
N GLN A 516 -0.29 -15.03 13.71
CA GLN A 516 -1.48 -15.58 13.05
C GLN A 516 -1.14 -16.68 12.04
N ILE A 517 -0.08 -16.52 11.26
CA ILE A 517 0.36 -17.56 10.32
C ILE A 517 0.79 -18.82 11.09
N LEU A 518 1.52 -18.66 12.21
CA LEU A 518 1.93 -19.78 13.06
C LEU A 518 0.74 -20.53 13.68
N LEU A 519 -0.27 -19.80 14.17
CA LEU A 519 -1.51 -20.40 14.69
C LEU A 519 -2.27 -21.19 13.62
N ARG A 520 -2.22 -20.71 12.37
CA ARG A 520 -2.85 -21.35 11.21
C ARG A 520 -2.03 -22.50 10.63
N ALA A 521 -0.74 -22.60 10.93
CA ALA A 521 0.20 -23.49 10.23
C ALA A 521 -0.20 -24.98 10.25
N ASP A 522 -0.94 -25.42 11.27
CA ASP A 522 -1.46 -26.78 11.35
C ASP A 522 -2.58 -27.06 10.34
N TYR A 523 -3.27 -26.03 9.86
CA TYR A 523 -4.41 -26.11 8.95
C TYR A 523 -4.09 -25.65 7.53
N LEU A 524 -2.83 -25.34 7.22
CA LEU A 524 -2.40 -24.94 5.88
C LEU A 524 -2.01 -26.17 5.06
N LYS A 525 -2.33 -26.13 3.77
CA LYS A 525 -2.02 -27.20 2.82
C LYS A 525 -0.60 -27.05 2.28
N PHE A 526 0.24 -28.07 2.48
CA PHE A 526 1.60 -28.15 1.94
C PHE A 526 1.68 -29.26 0.91
N ALA A 527 1.88 -28.92 -0.36
CA ALA A 527 1.83 -29.92 -1.44
C ALA A 527 2.77 -29.58 -2.61
N GLY A 528 3.15 -30.62 -3.36
CA GLY A 528 4.04 -30.51 -4.51
C GLY A 528 5.48 -30.13 -4.15
N THR A 529 6.27 -29.84 -5.16
CA THR A 529 7.69 -29.53 -5.06
C THR A 529 8.02 -28.12 -5.53
N VAL A 530 9.23 -27.65 -5.20
CA VAL A 530 9.75 -26.37 -5.72
C VAL A 530 9.89 -26.39 -7.26
N ALA A 531 10.08 -27.57 -7.87
CA ALA A 531 10.16 -27.68 -9.33
C ALA A 531 8.82 -27.33 -10.01
N ASP A 532 7.71 -27.68 -9.37
CA ASP A 532 6.35 -27.41 -9.84
C ASP A 532 6.02 -25.90 -9.86
N LEU A 533 6.84 -25.07 -9.20
CA LEU A 533 6.68 -23.62 -9.16
C LEU A 533 7.20 -22.91 -10.40
N THR A 534 7.95 -23.58 -11.27
CA THR A 534 8.45 -22.98 -12.52
C THR A 534 7.34 -22.82 -13.55
N TYR A 535 7.56 -21.96 -14.55
CA TYR A 535 6.69 -21.87 -15.72
C TYR A 535 7.29 -22.70 -16.85
N ALA A 536 6.50 -23.62 -17.43
CA ALA A 536 6.94 -24.42 -18.56
C ALA A 536 7.40 -23.51 -19.72
N GLY A 537 8.61 -23.76 -20.24
CA GLY A 537 9.17 -23.01 -21.35
C GLY A 537 9.68 -21.60 -21.03
N LYS A 538 9.60 -21.13 -19.78
CA LYS A 538 10.19 -19.83 -19.38
C LYS A 538 11.48 -20.03 -18.58
N GLN A 539 12.42 -19.12 -18.80
CA GLN A 539 13.67 -19.08 -18.05
C GLN A 539 13.46 -18.65 -16.59
N PHE A 540 12.51 -17.74 -16.34
CA PHE A 540 12.25 -17.16 -15.03
C PHE A 540 10.74 -17.16 -14.67
N PRO A 541 10.41 -17.22 -13.36
CA PRO A 541 11.29 -17.63 -12.28
C PRO A 541 11.77 -19.08 -12.43
N SER A 542 13.04 -19.32 -12.11
CA SER A 542 13.64 -20.65 -12.14
C SER A 542 13.45 -21.36 -10.80
N LYS A 543 13.75 -22.67 -10.74
CA LYS A 543 13.65 -23.45 -9.50
C LYS A 543 14.45 -22.84 -8.34
N SER A 544 15.65 -22.32 -8.62
CA SER A 544 16.52 -21.71 -7.60
C SER A 544 15.97 -20.40 -7.04
N ASP A 545 15.06 -19.74 -7.76
CA ASP A 545 14.44 -18.50 -7.28
C ASP A 545 13.54 -18.77 -6.07
N PHE A 546 12.84 -19.90 -6.08
CA PHE A 546 11.93 -20.33 -5.03
C PHE A 546 12.60 -21.13 -3.91
N ASP A 547 13.70 -21.82 -4.22
CA ASP A 547 14.44 -22.59 -3.21
C ASP A 547 15.30 -21.70 -2.31
N PHE A 548 15.65 -22.18 -1.13
CA PHE A 548 16.57 -21.46 -0.23
C PHE A 548 18.02 -21.81 -0.60
N ASP A 549 18.90 -20.81 -0.54
CA ASP A 549 20.33 -21.07 -0.72
C ASP A 549 20.91 -21.86 0.46
N ALA A 550 22.09 -22.46 0.27
CA ALA A 550 22.72 -23.32 1.27
C ALA A 550 22.98 -22.59 2.60
N LYS A 551 23.24 -21.28 2.57
CA LYS A 551 23.50 -20.48 3.77
C LYS A 551 22.21 -20.27 4.55
N SER A 552 21.12 -19.87 3.88
CA SER A 552 19.80 -19.76 4.51
C SER A 552 19.32 -21.10 5.06
N LEU A 553 19.48 -22.20 4.32
CA LEU A 553 19.10 -23.54 4.80
C LEU A 553 19.87 -23.96 6.05
N ALA A 554 21.19 -23.73 6.08
CA ALA A 554 22.00 -24.01 7.26
C ALA A 554 21.57 -23.16 8.47
N ALA A 555 21.28 -21.88 8.27
CA ALA A 555 20.76 -21.01 9.33
C ALA A 555 19.41 -21.49 9.87
N ILE A 556 18.49 -21.92 8.99
CA ILE A 556 17.18 -22.47 9.35
C ILE A 556 17.33 -23.76 10.15
N MET A 557 18.23 -24.66 9.75
CA MET A 557 18.45 -25.91 10.46
C MET A 557 18.90 -25.72 11.92
N ASN A 558 19.56 -24.60 12.23
CA ASN A 558 19.98 -24.24 13.58
C ASN A 558 18.86 -23.62 14.43
N VAL A 559 17.69 -23.29 13.84
CA VAL A 559 16.54 -22.78 14.59
C VAL A 559 15.86 -23.95 15.32
N PRO A 560 15.64 -23.88 16.64
CA PRO A 560 14.98 -24.95 17.39
C PRO A 560 13.56 -25.19 16.88
N GLY A 561 13.22 -26.46 16.61
CA GLY A 561 12.02 -26.84 15.84
C GLY A 561 10.70 -26.98 16.62
N ASN A 562 10.74 -27.18 17.94
CA ASN A 562 9.62 -27.84 18.65
C ASN A 562 8.95 -27.05 19.77
N GLU A 563 9.55 -25.98 20.31
CA GLU A 563 9.12 -25.50 21.64
C GLU A 563 8.07 -24.38 21.64
N MET A 564 7.78 -23.72 20.52
CA MET A 564 6.96 -22.49 20.53
C MET A 564 5.61 -22.55 19.83
N ARG A 565 5.16 -23.70 19.32
CA ARG A 565 3.89 -23.75 18.56
C ARG A 565 2.71 -23.97 19.47
N ARG A 566 2.07 -22.87 19.87
CA ARG A 566 0.68 -22.95 20.34
C ARG A 566 -0.21 -23.32 19.15
N LYS A 567 -1.04 -24.35 19.33
CA LYS A 567 -2.03 -24.73 18.33
C LYS A 567 -3.13 -23.66 18.25
N GLY A 568 -3.40 -23.16 17.05
CA GLY A 568 -4.52 -22.25 16.80
C GLY A 568 -5.87 -22.96 16.76
N ALA A 569 -6.94 -22.18 16.83
CA ALA A 569 -8.30 -22.65 16.66
C ALA A 569 -8.50 -23.26 15.26
N LYS A 570 -9.22 -24.40 15.19
CA LYS A 570 -9.61 -25.02 13.93
C LYS A 570 -10.64 -24.11 13.25
N PRO A 571 -10.44 -23.69 11.98
CA PRO A 571 -11.47 -22.98 11.23
C PRO A 571 -12.76 -23.77 11.18
N THR A 572 -13.90 -23.10 11.24
CA THR A 572 -15.24 -23.69 11.07
C THR A 572 -15.91 -23.09 9.84
N GLN A 573 -16.87 -23.78 9.23
CA GLN A 573 -17.46 -23.32 7.97
C GLN A 573 -18.15 -21.95 8.09
N TYR A 574 -18.92 -21.74 9.16
CA TYR A 574 -19.82 -20.60 9.31
C TYR A 574 -19.11 -19.24 9.46
N ILE A 575 -17.80 -19.22 9.76
CA ILE A 575 -17.06 -17.94 9.86
C ILE A 575 -16.73 -17.36 8.48
N PHE A 576 -16.96 -18.11 7.39
CA PHE A 576 -16.54 -17.74 6.04
C PHE A 576 -17.69 -17.31 5.12
N ASP A 577 -18.87 -17.87 5.27
CA ASP A 577 -19.92 -17.87 4.23
C ASP A 577 -21.21 -17.14 4.63
N ARG A 578 -21.25 -16.51 5.81
CA ARG A 578 -22.44 -15.82 6.31
C ARG A 578 -22.15 -14.36 6.67
N ALA A 579 -22.87 -13.45 6.00
CA ALA A 579 -22.78 -12.02 6.27
C ALA A 579 -23.25 -11.70 7.69
N ILE A 580 -22.51 -10.83 8.37
CA ILE A 580 -22.76 -10.45 9.76
C ILE A 580 -22.79 -8.93 9.89
N SER A 581 -23.66 -8.42 10.76
CA SER A 581 -23.77 -7.00 11.05
C SER A 581 -23.28 -6.70 12.47
N ARG A 582 -22.54 -5.59 12.60
CA ARG A 582 -22.07 -5.04 13.87
C ARG A 582 -22.85 -3.76 14.17
N ARG A 583 -23.40 -3.67 15.38
CA ARG A 583 -23.99 -2.43 15.91
C ARG A 583 -23.28 -2.01 17.18
N LYS A 584 -22.91 -0.74 17.28
CA LYS A 584 -22.36 -0.17 18.51
C LYS A 584 -23.48 0.10 19.50
N LYS A 585 -23.28 -0.24 20.77
CA LYS A 585 -24.25 0.13 21.80
C LYS A 585 -24.18 1.64 22.05
N SER A 586 -25.31 2.31 21.93
CA SER A 586 -25.47 3.69 22.39
C SER A 586 -25.12 3.77 23.88
N ALA A 587 -24.29 4.73 24.27
CA ALA A 587 -23.85 4.90 25.67
C ALA A 587 -25.00 5.23 26.64
N GLY A 588 -26.18 5.59 26.13
CA GLY A 588 -27.40 5.71 26.92
C GLY A 588 -28.07 4.34 27.06
N GLY A 589 -27.98 3.73 28.24
CA GLY A 589 -28.49 2.37 28.56
C GLY A 589 -30.01 2.17 28.48
N SER A 590 -30.73 2.91 27.64
CA SER A 590 -32.15 2.73 27.37
C SER A 590 -32.33 2.14 25.98
N TRP A 591 -32.79 0.88 25.92
CA TRP A 591 -33.23 0.18 24.70
C TRP A 591 -34.53 0.76 24.12
N ALA A 592 -34.86 2.02 24.40
CA ALA A 592 -35.99 2.68 23.78
C ALA A 592 -35.71 2.71 22.28
N PHE A 593 -36.46 1.88 21.54
CA PHE A 593 -36.55 1.87 20.08
C PHE A 593 -36.97 3.27 19.62
N SER A 594 -36.02 4.20 19.58
CA SER A 594 -36.20 5.48 18.94
C SER A 594 -36.20 5.20 17.46
N TYR A 595 -37.38 5.29 16.85
CA TYR A 595 -37.62 5.12 15.40
C TYR A 595 -36.90 6.18 14.53
N GLY A 596 -35.86 6.84 15.05
CA GLY A 596 -35.05 7.85 14.35
C GLY A 596 -33.54 7.77 14.65
N GLU A 597 -33.03 6.75 15.35
CA GLU A 597 -31.58 6.56 15.45
C GLU A 597 -30.99 6.28 14.07
N SER A 598 -29.99 7.09 13.70
CA SER A 598 -29.38 7.10 12.38
C SER A 598 -28.94 5.68 11.99
N ARG A 599 -29.41 5.21 10.83
CA ARG A 599 -28.98 3.97 10.15
C ARG A 599 -27.44 3.89 9.95
N ALA A 600 -26.71 4.96 10.26
CA ALA A 600 -25.27 5.12 10.05
C ALA A 600 -24.36 4.23 10.91
N ASP A 601 -24.83 3.65 12.02
CA ASP A 601 -23.94 2.91 12.95
C ASP A 601 -23.94 1.38 12.75
N THR A 602 -24.70 0.86 11.77
CA THR A 602 -24.64 -0.57 11.43
C THR A 602 -23.62 -0.80 10.33
N LYS A 603 -22.55 -1.55 10.62
CA LYS A 603 -21.60 -2.02 9.62
C LYS A 603 -21.89 -3.47 9.27
N ILE A 604 -21.98 -3.78 7.98
CA ILE A 604 -22.20 -5.15 7.47
C ILE A 604 -20.87 -5.66 6.92
N PHE A 605 -20.56 -6.90 7.28
CA PHE A 605 -19.41 -7.66 6.83
C PHE A 605 -19.88 -8.86 6.02
N SER A 606 -19.08 -9.30 5.06
CA SER A 606 -19.40 -10.48 4.27
C SER A 606 -19.26 -11.78 5.07
N SER A 607 -18.47 -11.77 6.15
CA SER A 607 -18.27 -12.92 7.04
C SER A 607 -17.86 -12.54 8.46
N ALA A 608 -17.99 -13.46 9.41
CA ALA A 608 -17.49 -13.27 10.78
C ALA A 608 -15.96 -13.14 10.83
N LEU A 609 -15.26 -13.77 9.89
CA LEU A 609 -13.82 -13.64 9.75
C LEU A 609 -13.41 -12.22 9.36
N GLU A 610 -14.10 -11.60 8.40
CA GLU A 610 -13.82 -10.22 8.00
C GLU A 610 -14.07 -9.24 9.17
N ALA A 611 -15.15 -9.48 9.92
CA ALA A 611 -15.43 -8.74 11.14
C ALA A 611 -14.33 -8.90 12.20
N ALA A 612 -13.79 -10.11 12.38
CA ALA A 612 -12.69 -10.40 13.29
C ALA A 612 -11.39 -9.72 12.87
N GLU A 613 -11.07 -9.70 11.56
CA GLU A 613 -9.90 -9.00 11.04
C GLU A 613 -9.99 -7.49 11.27
N GLU A 614 -11.14 -6.87 11.00
CA GLU A 614 -11.34 -5.44 11.28
C GLU A 614 -11.27 -5.15 12.78
N LEU A 615 -11.89 -5.99 13.62
CA LEU A 615 -11.86 -5.82 15.06
C LEU A 615 -10.42 -5.92 15.59
N ALA A 616 -9.65 -6.91 15.14
CA ALA A 616 -8.26 -7.11 15.54
C ALA A 616 -7.34 -5.93 15.19
N LEU A 617 -7.60 -5.26 14.06
CA LEU A 617 -6.86 -4.05 13.65
C LEU A 617 -7.20 -2.81 14.50
N ASN A 618 -8.42 -2.74 15.02
CA ASN A 618 -8.91 -1.61 15.80
C ASN A 618 -8.66 -1.72 17.31
N ILE A 619 -8.21 -2.88 17.80
CA ILE A 619 -7.84 -3.02 19.21
C ILE A 619 -6.58 -2.19 19.46
N PRO A 620 -6.61 -1.19 20.38
CA PRO A 620 -5.43 -0.39 20.70
C PRO A 620 -4.23 -1.29 20.98
N SER A 621 -3.07 -0.96 20.43
CA SER A 621 -1.85 -1.78 20.53
C SER A 621 -1.49 -2.18 21.96
N ALA A 622 -1.77 -1.31 22.94
CA ALA A 622 -1.57 -1.56 24.37
C ALA A 622 -2.49 -2.65 24.96
N GLN A 623 -3.63 -2.91 24.33
CA GLN A 623 -4.64 -3.88 24.76
C GLN A 623 -4.69 -5.11 23.87
N CYS A 624 -4.09 -5.09 22.68
CA CYS A 624 -4.10 -6.22 21.77
C CYS A 624 -3.23 -7.32 22.38
N PRO A 625 -3.82 -8.45 22.82
CA PRO A 625 -3.03 -9.57 23.28
C PRO A 625 -2.17 -10.01 22.10
N SER A 626 -0.86 -10.14 22.30
CA SER A 626 0.07 -10.66 21.28
C SER A 626 -0.34 -12.05 20.76
N GLU A 627 -1.29 -12.70 21.44
CA GLU A 627 -1.82 -14.04 21.22
C GLU A 627 -3.27 -14.08 20.69
N LEU A 628 -3.85 -12.96 20.25
CA LEU A 628 -5.23 -12.94 19.75
C LEU A 628 -5.36 -13.80 18.49
N ASP A 629 -5.97 -14.98 18.60
CA ASP A 629 -6.25 -15.85 17.45
C ASP A 629 -7.49 -15.36 16.68
N ILE A 630 -7.31 -14.90 15.44
CA ILE A 630 -8.39 -14.35 14.62
C ILE A 630 -9.46 -15.40 14.28
N ILE A 631 -9.10 -16.68 14.15
CA ILE A 631 -10.09 -17.75 13.89
C ILE A 631 -10.93 -17.97 15.14
N SER A 632 -10.31 -17.95 16.33
CA SER A 632 -11.04 -17.99 17.60
C SER A 632 -11.96 -16.78 17.72
N LEU A 633 -11.47 -15.58 17.42
CA LEU A 633 -12.25 -14.35 17.49
C LEU A 633 -13.44 -14.37 16.52
N ALA A 634 -13.25 -14.87 15.29
CA ALA A 634 -14.31 -15.03 14.32
C ALA A 634 -15.36 -16.06 14.78
N SER A 635 -14.91 -17.13 15.43
CA SER A 635 -15.80 -18.14 16.01
C SER A 635 -16.63 -17.57 17.15
N ASP A 636 -16.03 -16.74 18.01
CA ASP A 636 -16.72 -16.03 19.08
C ASP A 636 -17.74 -15.04 18.48
N ILE A 637 -17.34 -14.21 17.52
CA ILE A 637 -18.23 -13.27 16.82
C ILE A 637 -19.45 -13.99 16.23
N ALA A 638 -19.23 -15.11 15.54
CA ALA A 638 -20.31 -15.91 14.98
C ALA A 638 -21.22 -16.50 16.06
N TYR A 639 -20.65 -17.00 17.17
CA TYR A 639 -21.41 -17.50 18.32
C TYR A 639 -22.31 -16.40 18.93
N TYR A 640 -21.78 -15.18 19.10
CA TYR A 640 -22.57 -14.05 19.60
C TYR A 640 -23.64 -13.57 18.61
N ALA A 641 -23.44 -13.77 17.32
CA ALA A 641 -24.44 -13.46 16.29
C ALA A 641 -25.65 -14.40 16.30
N ASP A 642 -25.57 -15.58 16.94
CA ASP A 642 -26.68 -16.53 17.06
C ASP A 642 -27.68 -16.21 18.19
N GLY A 643 -27.54 -15.04 18.85
CA GLY A 643 -28.52 -14.55 19.84
C GLY A 643 -27.99 -14.43 21.27
N VAL A 644 -26.67 -14.34 21.45
CA VAL A 644 -26.04 -14.13 22.76
C VAL A 644 -25.77 -12.63 22.98
N ASP A 645 -25.46 -12.25 24.22
CA ASP A 645 -25.16 -10.91 24.74
C ASP A 645 -24.11 -10.09 23.91
N MET A 646 -23.64 -8.97 24.42
CA MET A 646 -22.62 -8.16 23.73
C MET A 646 -21.24 -8.83 23.70
N PHE A 647 -20.51 -8.63 22.60
CA PHE A 647 -19.10 -8.99 22.49
C PHE A 647 -18.26 -7.80 22.03
N TYR A 648 -17.23 -7.45 22.81
CA TYR A 648 -16.42 -6.23 22.64
C TYR A 648 -17.25 -4.94 22.55
N GLY A 649 -18.34 -4.85 23.32
CA GLY A 649 -19.22 -3.67 23.33
C GLY A 649 -20.09 -3.51 22.06
N HIS A 650 -20.14 -4.55 21.22
CA HIS A 650 -20.97 -4.60 20.03
C HIS A 650 -22.04 -5.67 20.13
N THR A 651 -23.18 -5.40 19.51
CA THR A 651 -24.19 -6.42 19.20
C THR A 651 -23.91 -6.95 17.80
N TRP A 652 -23.80 -8.26 17.69
CA TRP A 652 -23.57 -8.98 16.44
C TRP A 652 -24.85 -9.67 16.01
N LYS A 653 -25.20 -9.60 14.72
CA LYS A 653 -26.37 -10.29 14.17
C LYS A 653 -26.10 -10.77 12.76
N TRP A 654 -26.54 -11.98 12.42
CA TRP A 654 -26.53 -12.45 11.03
C TRP A 654 -27.39 -11.54 10.13
N ASN A 655 -26.92 -11.27 8.93
CA ASN A 655 -27.58 -10.40 7.96
C ASN A 655 -28.38 -11.16 6.89
N ASP A 656 -28.55 -12.47 7.05
CA ASP A 656 -29.24 -13.34 6.09
C ASP A 656 -30.75 -13.45 6.32
N GLY A 657 -31.28 -12.80 7.37
CA GLY A 657 -32.69 -12.87 7.76
C GLY A 657 -33.14 -14.27 8.19
N ARG A 658 -32.23 -15.25 8.23
CA ARG A 658 -32.47 -16.58 8.77
C ARG A 658 -32.25 -16.43 10.27
N GLY A 659 -33.31 -15.98 10.96
CA GLY A 659 -33.31 -15.68 12.40
C GLY A 659 -32.60 -16.72 13.25
N ASP A 660 -32.16 -16.27 14.44
CA ASP A 660 -31.33 -16.97 15.42
C ASP A 660 -31.48 -18.49 15.30
N LEU A 661 -30.38 -19.18 14.96
CA LEU A 661 -30.35 -20.64 14.93
C LEU A 661 -30.86 -21.19 16.28
N ILE A 662 -30.58 -20.45 17.36
CA ILE A 662 -31.09 -20.65 18.71
C ILE A 662 -32.62 -20.53 18.76
N GLU A 663 -33.25 -19.47 18.24
CA GLU A 663 -34.73 -19.39 18.20
C GLU A 663 -35.35 -20.56 17.44
N ARG A 664 -34.75 -21.04 16.34
CA ARG A 664 -35.28 -22.22 15.62
C ARG A 664 -35.10 -23.51 16.40
N ILE A 665 -33.97 -23.71 17.07
CA ILE A 665 -33.71 -24.90 17.90
C ILE A 665 -34.65 -24.92 19.12
N TYR A 666 -34.88 -23.77 19.77
CA TYR A 666 -35.78 -23.69 20.94
C TYR A 666 -37.27 -23.67 20.56
N SER A 667 -37.65 -23.04 19.44
CA SER A 667 -39.02 -23.10 18.93
C SER A 667 -39.41 -24.50 18.46
N ALA A 668 -38.47 -25.25 17.88
CA ALA A 668 -38.65 -26.66 17.52
C ALA A 668 -38.76 -27.55 18.77
N ALA A 669 -37.96 -27.30 19.81
CA ALA A 669 -38.07 -28.02 21.09
C ALA A 669 -39.41 -27.76 21.82
N GLU A 670 -39.99 -26.57 21.68
CA GLU A 670 -41.34 -26.28 22.21
C GLU A 670 -42.47 -26.89 21.36
N THR A 671 -42.24 -27.14 20.07
CA THR A 671 -43.21 -27.85 19.20
C THR A 671 -43.06 -29.37 19.23
N GLU A 672 -41.89 -29.91 19.57
CA GLU A 672 -41.63 -31.36 19.69
C GLU A 672 -42.02 -31.95 21.06
N ALA A 673 -42.49 -31.14 22.01
CA ALA A 673 -43.15 -31.63 23.23
C ALA A 673 -44.48 -32.38 22.97
N HIS A 674 -44.90 -32.56 21.70
CA HIS A 674 -46.12 -33.27 21.34
C HIS A 674 -45.99 -34.48 20.40
N VAL A 675 -44.79 -34.90 19.96
CA VAL A 675 -44.67 -36.12 19.13
C VAL A 675 -43.42 -36.93 19.47
N VAL A 676 -43.63 -38.08 20.08
CA VAL A 676 -42.61 -39.11 20.37
C VAL A 676 -42.48 -40.06 19.17
N ASN A 677 -41.27 -40.12 18.58
CA ASN A 677 -40.48 -41.31 18.15
C ASN A 677 -39.73 -41.10 16.82
N GLY A 678 -38.40 -41.24 16.85
CA GLY A 678 -37.65 -41.85 15.75
C GLY A 678 -36.34 -41.17 15.31
N ALA A 679 -35.21 -41.77 15.73
CA ALA A 679 -33.90 -41.84 15.06
C ALA A 679 -33.03 -40.57 14.84
N GLU A 680 -32.16 -40.36 15.83
CA GLU A 680 -30.78 -39.86 15.83
C GLU A 680 -30.11 -39.38 14.52
N SER A 681 -29.72 -38.10 14.52
CA SER A 681 -28.38 -37.63 14.12
C SER A 681 -28.13 -36.24 14.74
N SER A 682 -27.60 -36.19 15.96
CA SER A 682 -27.19 -34.94 16.60
C SER A 682 -25.67 -34.78 16.51
N VAL A 683 -25.23 -33.75 15.79
CA VAL A 683 -23.83 -33.32 15.75
C VAL A 683 -23.52 -32.65 17.09
N HIS A 684 -22.65 -33.26 17.88
CA HIS A 684 -22.21 -32.72 19.17
C HIS A 684 -21.49 -31.37 19.00
N TYR A 685 -22.13 -30.29 19.45
CA TYR A 685 -21.51 -28.99 19.66
C TYR A 685 -20.61 -29.06 20.92
N SER A 686 -19.32 -28.75 20.78
CA SER A 686 -18.43 -28.57 21.94
C SER A 686 -18.40 -27.10 22.34
N LEU A 687 -18.82 -26.77 23.57
CA LEU A 687 -18.68 -25.44 24.17
C LEU A 687 -17.20 -24.99 24.22
N PRO A 688 -16.87 -23.73 23.92
CA PRO A 688 -15.53 -23.18 24.13
C PRO A 688 -15.13 -23.12 25.62
N ARG A 689 -13.92 -23.61 25.93
CA ARG A 689 -13.38 -23.82 27.28
C ARG A 689 -13.00 -22.55 28.08
N LYS A 690 -13.17 -21.33 27.55
CA LYS A 690 -12.65 -20.09 28.17
C LYS A 690 -13.64 -19.33 29.07
N MET A 691 -14.91 -19.72 29.13
CA MET A 691 -15.91 -19.00 29.93
C MET A 691 -15.74 -19.21 31.45
N SER A 692 -15.20 -20.33 31.91
CA SER A 692 -15.08 -20.62 33.36
C SER A 692 -14.06 -19.74 34.08
N HIS A 693 -12.98 -19.32 33.40
CA HIS A 693 -11.90 -18.55 34.01
C HIS A 693 -12.20 -17.05 34.11
N ILE A 694 -12.93 -16.48 33.14
CA ILE A 694 -13.24 -15.04 33.11
C ILE A 694 -14.42 -14.72 34.03
N ILE A 695 -15.43 -15.61 34.11
CA ILE A 695 -16.57 -15.44 35.03
C ILE A 695 -16.09 -15.47 36.50
N GLN A 696 -15.16 -16.36 36.85
CA GLN A 696 -14.57 -16.39 38.20
C GLN A 696 -13.77 -15.14 38.57
N SER A 697 -13.12 -14.48 37.60
CA SER A 697 -12.40 -13.22 37.85
C SER A 697 -13.31 -11.99 37.94
N CYS A 698 -14.48 -12.01 37.29
CA CYS A 698 -15.42 -10.89 37.30
C CYS A 698 -16.40 -10.90 38.48
N GLU A 699 -16.75 -12.07 39.05
CA GLU A 699 -17.59 -12.16 40.25
C GLU A 699 -16.90 -11.54 41.49
N GLY A 700 -15.57 -11.59 41.57
CA GLY A 700 -14.80 -10.97 42.65
C GLY A 700 -14.80 -9.43 42.64
N ILE A 701 -15.13 -8.80 41.52
CA ILE A 701 -15.06 -7.34 41.33
C ILE A 701 -16.38 -6.66 41.71
N PHE A 702 -17.53 -7.32 41.52
CA PHE A 702 -18.85 -6.75 41.87
C PHE A 702 -19.26 -6.99 43.33
N GLY A 703 -18.58 -7.87 44.07
CA GLY A 703 -18.82 -8.10 45.50
C GLY A 703 -18.34 -6.99 46.44
N ARG A 704 -17.60 -5.97 45.95
CA ARG A 704 -16.96 -4.93 46.80
C ARG A 704 -17.67 -3.57 46.87
N LEU A 705 -18.91 -3.47 46.37
CA LEU A 705 -19.68 -2.22 46.40
C LEU A 705 -21.00 -2.39 47.18
N LYS A 706 -20.93 -2.92 48.41
CA LYS A 706 -22.02 -2.79 49.39
C LYS A 706 -21.61 -3.06 50.85
N SER A 707 -20.83 -2.17 51.45
CA SER A 707 -20.96 -1.85 52.89
C SER A 707 -20.07 -0.66 53.26
N HIS A 708 -20.68 0.51 53.37
CA HIS A 708 -20.18 1.65 54.13
C HIS A 708 -20.27 1.33 55.63
N LEU A 709 -19.16 1.43 56.36
CA LEU A 709 -18.99 2.41 57.44
C LEU A 709 -17.73 2.08 58.26
N ASP A 710 -17.04 3.18 58.53
CA ASP A 710 -16.10 3.47 59.61
C ASP A 710 -14.59 3.31 59.42
N GLU A 711 -13.95 4.36 59.95
CA GLU A 711 -12.66 4.90 59.63
C GLU A 711 -11.57 4.38 60.59
N ASN A 712 -10.32 4.45 60.11
CA ASN A 712 -9.06 4.42 60.89
C ASN A 712 -8.55 3.08 61.45
N GLU A 713 -7.76 2.35 60.64
CA GLU A 713 -6.38 1.86 60.95
C GLU A 713 -5.94 0.79 59.92
N PRO A 714 -4.66 0.74 59.50
CA PRO A 714 -4.17 -0.27 58.54
C PRO A 714 -3.82 -1.61 59.23
N PHE A 715 -4.24 -2.72 58.61
CA PHE A 715 -3.91 -4.10 59.04
C PHE A 715 -3.18 -4.88 57.93
N THR A 716 -2.22 -5.72 58.30
CA THR A 716 -1.46 -6.61 57.40
C THR A 716 -2.14 -7.98 57.22
N ILE A 717 -1.83 -8.64 56.09
CA ILE A 717 -2.54 -9.78 55.46
C ILE A 717 -2.75 -11.06 56.32
N PHE A 718 -2.33 -11.12 57.59
CA PHE A 718 -2.56 -12.28 58.48
C PHE A 718 -2.93 -11.95 59.95
N GLY A 719 -3.41 -10.75 60.28
CA GLY A 719 -4.28 -10.55 61.45
C GLY A 719 -3.74 -10.91 62.86
N LEU A 720 -2.46 -10.67 63.18
CA LEU A 720 -1.93 -10.76 64.55
C LEU A 720 -1.05 -9.54 64.91
N ARG A 721 -1.27 -8.96 66.10
CA ARG A 721 -0.55 -7.81 66.71
C ARG A 721 0.33 -8.26 67.89
N CYS A 722 1.58 -7.80 67.92
CA CYS A 722 2.51 -7.50 69.06
C CYS A 722 3.95 -7.73 68.60
N SER A 723 5.00 -7.01 68.97
CA SER A 723 5.26 -5.73 69.65
C SER A 723 6.78 -5.50 69.47
N ALA A 724 7.21 -4.28 69.14
CA ALA A 724 8.63 -3.89 68.98
C ALA A 724 9.40 -3.90 70.35
N PRO A 725 10.73 -3.58 70.46
CA PRO A 725 11.63 -2.99 69.45
C PRO A 725 13.12 -3.45 69.48
N GLY A 726 13.88 -3.06 68.44
CA GLY A 726 15.27 -2.63 68.62
C GLY A 726 16.37 -3.36 67.84
N CYS A 727 17.28 -2.54 67.28
CA CYS A 727 18.62 -2.86 66.74
C CYS A 727 18.63 -3.58 65.38
N GLY A 728 19.36 -3.18 64.33
CA GLY A 728 20.47 -2.24 64.16
C GLY A 728 21.46 -2.85 63.16
N ARG A 729 21.94 -2.06 62.18
CA ARG A 729 23.16 -2.22 61.37
C ARG A 729 23.39 -3.52 60.57
N GLY A 730 23.86 -3.37 59.32
CA GLY A 730 24.75 -4.38 58.71
C GLY A 730 24.68 -4.55 57.19
N SER A 731 25.43 -3.70 56.49
CA SER A 731 26.23 -3.96 55.28
C SER A 731 26.46 -5.40 54.78
N VAL A 732 26.43 -5.52 53.43
CA VAL A 732 27.36 -6.28 52.53
C VAL A 732 27.13 -7.81 52.49
N LEU A 733 26.74 -8.41 51.35
CA LEU A 733 27.49 -8.63 50.10
C LEU A 733 26.53 -8.99 48.97
#